data_AF-A0A932G112-F1
#
_entry.id   AF-A0A932G112-F1
#
_cell.length_a   1.000
_cell.length_b   1.000
_cell.length_c   1.000
_cell.angle_alpha   90.00
_cell.angle_beta   90.00
_cell.angle_gamma   90.00
#
_symmetry.space_group_name_H-M   'P 1'
#
loop_
_entity.id
_entity.type
_entity.pdbx_description
1 polymer ?
#
loop_
_entity_poly.entity_id
_entity_poly.type
_entity_poly.pdbx_seq_one_letter_code
_entity_poly.pdbx_strand_id
1 'polypeptide(L)'
;MDKLAERLLGGIALALVGVRWVPIAEAQEDPTSGKRVVVLKFTGTQAGRARTAVVLGLKRSVILVDEAEFSDALAVAQGPTRPDRIAAACRTMEVDAVIEGEMHRVSRAWSVEVWVRDCRNGEKVSPAGRATFTMRNLGGVHSIAGSLWSRIGAAVVASGAGPAEVGVAARAPPRSVEPAPARPAAPARSAAPTRPAAPPRPAAPRADERRVASAYLTECLFEEDEPPEGFPSHADWVRRRNAFMVSCERERVRRAAAERRAREEAERARAEAERRARDEAARARAEAERRARDEAARARAEAERRARDEAERRVDGERRAREEELARARIAEQERRRAQDEERRRASSYEEPTQGAFGGEERRRREDQEIEAQVAAYRERLRREGAASGAETGGDASTSDAGRDDAGSYYDYEPREDRRGRDPAGEWSRGRRGRDDPGAGGERWERERRPAPSGPARRGPTVFHVGAGISYMYRQMSVEVANTDDPRTYEAPGFPELTIAAELFPAALAGASGAASGLGLFGTFRRALYVATSGPSGPDSPGAEIDVPTAEQELLGGGLFRVPMGTNRRSPIFSLSVGYGTFVFQLDRDAMSQLDPNKQMATMYYQNVVGAVGVSIPLTSSGLAFDFGGSYRYVLDVGQEARDLFGSDTKGGYGFGLHGGLGGEASFMAEGLLWSFSADYLVFGTEFEGPSSCLDGALDCFPSGIDRYFRGMFQAGYRYR
;
A
#
# COMPACT_ATOMS: atom_id res chain seq x y z
N MET A 1 4.17 -19.59 33.37
CA MET A 1 3.59 -19.38 32.03
C MET A 1 3.73 -17.93 31.62
N ASP A 2 3.05 -17.00 32.28
CA ASP A 2 3.00 -15.57 31.89
C ASP A 2 4.38 -14.94 31.69
N LYS A 3 5.30 -15.09 32.65
CA LYS A 3 6.70 -14.58 32.53
C LYS A 3 7.53 -15.20 31.39
N LEU A 4 7.08 -16.29 30.78
CA LEU A 4 7.68 -16.84 29.56
C LEU A 4 7.01 -16.24 28.31
N ALA A 5 5.69 -16.05 28.34
CA ALA A 5 4.96 -15.31 27.31
C ALA A 5 5.41 -13.84 27.24
N GLU A 6 5.58 -13.14 28.37
CA GLU A 6 6.18 -11.80 28.43
C GLU A 6 7.61 -11.76 27.90
N ARG A 7 8.40 -12.83 28.08
CA ARG A 7 9.78 -12.90 27.57
C ARG A 7 9.85 -13.26 26.09
N LEU A 8 8.91 -14.06 25.57
CA LEU A 8 8.78 -14.33 24.14
C LEU A 8 8.16 -13.14 23.40
N LEU A 9 7.06 -12.55 23.90
CA LEU A 9 6.49 -11.32 23.36
C LEU A 9 7.45 -10.13 23.53
N GLY A 10 8.17 -10.04 24.64
CA GLY A 10 9.21 -9.03 24.86
C GLY A 10 10.44 -9.24 23.98
N GLY A 11 10.83 -10.49 23.71
CA GLY A 11 11.91 -10.84 22.78
C GLY A 11 11.52 -10.63 21.31
N ILE A 12 10.28 -10.95 20.93
CA ILE A 12 9.71 -10.69 19.61
C ILE A 12 9.46 -9.18 19.43
N ALA A 13 9.07 -8.45 20.47
CA ALA A 13 9.03 -6.99 20.45
C ALA A 13 10.45 -6.41 20.32
N LEU A 14 11.45 -6.96 21.02
CA LEU A 14 12.86 -6.57 20.80
C LEU A 14 13.35 -6.91 19.39
N ALA A 15 12.85 -7.98 18.76
CA ALA A 15 13.14 -8.28 17.36
C ALA A 15 12.44 -7.28 16.42
N LEU A 16 11.15 -6.97 16.63
CA LEU A 16 10.38 -6.03 15.80
C LEU A 16 10.78 -4.56 15.98
N VAL A 17 11.35 -4.20 17.14
CA VAL A 17 11.90 -2.85 17.44
C VAL A 17 13.40 -2.78 17.13
N GLY A 18 14.13 -3.89 17.29
CA GLY A 18 15.57 -4.03 17.00
C GLY A 18 15.87 -4.20 15.51
N VAL A 19 14.96 -4.82 14.74
CA VAL A 19 14.86 -4.57 13.31
C VAL A 19 14.61 -3.07 13.15
N ARG A 20 15.61 -2.38 12.61
CA ARG A 20 15.49 -0.98 12.21
C ARG A 20 14.48 -0.94 11.06
N TRP A 21 13.22 -0.60 11.39
CA TRP A 21 12.29 -0.03 10.42
C TRP A 21 12.96 1.20 9.80
N VAL A 22 13.65 0.98 8.70
CA VAL A 22 14.06 2.01 7.76
C VAL A 22 12.87 2.18 6.82
N PRO A 23 12.08 3.27 6.92
CA PRO A 23 11.35 3.71 5.75
C PRO A 23 12.41 4.03 4.69
N ILE A 24 12.48 3.24 3.62
CA ILE A 24 13.46 3.47 2.54
C ILE A 24 12.94 4.63 1.70
N ALA A 25 13.16 5.82 2.25
CA ALA A 25 12.87 7.13 1.68
C ALA A 25 14.01 8.12 2.00
N GLU A 26 15.23 7.59 2.20
CA GLU A 26 16.52 8.30 2.28
C GLU A 26 17.66 7.27 2.39
N ALA A 27 18.37 6.99 1.27
CA ALA A 27 19.72 6.41 1.18
C ALA A 27 20.11 5.99 -0.27
N GLN A 28 19.48 6.56 -1.31
CA GLN A 28 19.95 6.43 -2.69
C GLN A 28 19.79 7.80 -3.34
N GLU A 29 20.90 8.51 -3.52
CA GLU A 29 20.92 9.77 -4.26
C GLU A 29 20.68 9.42 -5.72
N ASP A 30 19.47 9.68 -6.22
CA ASP A 30 19.24 9.69 -7.65
C ASP A 30 20.19 10.75 -8.25
N PRO A 31 21.08 10.40 -9.21
CA PRO A 31 22.03 11.35 -9.81
C PRO A 31 21.35 12.52 -10.54
N THR A 32 20.03 12.51 -10.71
CA THR A 32 19.25 13.69 -11.14
C THR A 32 18.82 14.58 -9.97
N SER A 33 18.49 13.99 -8.80
CA SER A 33 18.02 14.70 -7.60
C SER A 33 19.05 15.67 -6.99
N GLY A 34 20.36 15.44 -7.19
CA GLY A 34 21.42 16.36 -6.76
C GLY A 34 21.58 17.62 -7.64
N LYS A 35 21.01 17.62 -8.85
CA LYS A 35 21.23 18.71 -9.83
C LYS A 35 20.55 20.00 -9.41
N ARG A 36 21.32 21.07 -9.26
CA ARG A 36 20.84 22.42 -8.90
C ARG A 36 20.48 23.18 -10.17
N VAL A 37 19.20 23.51 -10.34
CA VAL A 37 18.65 24.06 -11.59
C VAL A 37 17.80 25.30 -11.30
N VAL A 38 18.00 26.36 -12.07
CA VAL A 38 17.20 27.58 -12.00
C VAL A 38 16.32 27.74 -13.24
N VAL A 39 15.05 28.09 -13.05
CA VAL A 39 14.10 28.38 -14.14
C VAL A 39 13.88 29.89 -14.20
N LEU A 40 14.53 30.58 -15.15
CA LEU A 40 14.44 32.03 -15.31
C LEU A 40 13.01 32.49 -15.67
N LYS A 41 12.73 33.78 -15.50
CA LYS A 41 11.48 34.41 -15.95
C LYS A 41 11.29 34.28 -17.47
N PHE A 42 10.26 33.52 -17.86
CA PHE A 42 9.91 33.34 -19.26
C PHE A 42 9.37 34.64 -19.88
N THR A 43 9.68 34.89 -21.14
CA THR A 43 9.23 36.09 -21.87
C THR A 43 7.92 35.84 -22.62
N GLY A 44 7.19 36.93 -22.94
CA GLY A 44 5.94 36.88 -23.72
C GLY A 44 4.66 36.90 -22.88
N THR A 45 3.51 36.86 -23.57
CA THR A 45 2.20 37.02 -22.93
C THR A 45 1.72 35.72 -22.26
N GLN A 46 1.23 35.81 -21.03
CA GLN A 46 0.86 34.67 -20.16
C GLN A 46 2.02 33.73 -19.78
N ALA A 47 3.27 34.09 -20.10
CA ALA A 47 4.47 33.28 -19.88
C ALA A 47 4.68 32.77 -18.43
N GLY A 48 4.19 33.51 -17.42
CA GLY A 48 4.21 33.07 -16.03
C GLY A 48 3.45 31.74 -15.78
N ARG A 49 2.38 31.46 -16.54
CA ARG A 49 1.67 30.17 -16.47
C ARG A 49 2.53 29.03 -17.01
N ALA A 50 3.22 29.26 -18.13
CA ALA A 50 4.16 28.31 -18.71
C ALA A 50 5.35 28.04 -17.77
N ARG A 51 5.95 29.08 -17.19
CA ARG A 51 7.00 28.94 -16.16
C ARG A 51 6.51 28.12 -14.96
N THR A 52 5.29 28.36 -14.48
CA THR A 52 4.72 27.58 -13.36
C THR A 52 4.59 26.10 -13.71
N ALA A 53 4.12 25.75 -14.91
CA ALA A 53 4.05 24.36 -15.35
C ALA A 53 5.43 23.71 -15.55
N VAL A 54 6.43 24.47 -16.03
CA VAL A 54 7.82 24.01 -16.12
C VAL A 54 8.41 23.75 -14.74
N VAL A 55 8.24 24.67 -13.79
CA VAL A 55 8.65 24.51 -12.38
C VAL A 55 7.96 23.29 -11.74
N LEU A 56 6.66 23.08 -11.99
CA LEU A 56 5.93 21.91 -11.48
C LEU A 56 6.42 20.58 -12.08
N GLY A 57 6.79 20.55 -13.36
CA GLY A 57 7.37 19.36 -14.00
C GLY A 57 8.78 19.03 -13.50
N LEU A 58 9.57 20.05 -13.14
CA LEU A 58 10.95 19.89 -12.65
C LEU A 58 11.04 19.58 -11.14
N LYS A 59 10.05 20.01 -10.34
CA LYS A 59 10.06 19.88 -8.87
C LYS A 59 10.19 18.43 -8.34
N ARG A 60 10.03 17.41 -9.20
CA ARG A 60 10.19 16.00 -8.85
C ARG A 60 11.55 15.38 -9.23
N SER A 61 12.41 16.13 -9.93
CA SER A 61 13.60 15.56 -10.60
C SER A 61 14.87 16.40 -10.42
N VAL A 62 14.80 17.63 -9.88
CA VAL A 62 15.96 18.51 -9.66
C VAL A 62 15.75 19.42 -8.44
N ILE A 63 16.84 19.88 -7.82
CA ILE A 63 16.82 20.93 -6.80
C ILE A 63 16.59 22.27 -7.50
N LEU A 64 15.45 22.90 -7.24
CA LEU A 64 15.11 24.20 -7.80
C LEU A 64 15.75 25.33 -6.98
N VAL A 65 16.68 26.06 -7.59
CA VAL A 65 17.30 27.26 -7.03
C VAL A 65 16.40 28.48 -7.27
N ASP A 66 16.37 29.42 -6.33
CA ASP A 66 15.50 30.60 -6.45
C ASP A 66 15.95 31.54 -7.59
N GLU A 67 14.96 32.10 -8.28
CA GLU A 67 15.18 32.92 -9.48
C GLU A 67 15.54 34.37 -9.18
N ALA A 68 15.11 34.91 -8.04
CA ALA A 68 15.56 36.24 -7.61
C ALA A 68 17.03 36.16 -7.17
N GLU A 69 17.37 35.20 -6.32
CA GLU A 69 18.73 34.99 -5.82
C GLU A 69 19.74 34.77 -6.97
N PHE A 70 19.39 33.93 -7.96
CA PHE A 70 20.22 33.76 -9.15
C PHE A 70 20.23 34.99 -10.08
N SER A 71 19.15 35.76 -10.16
CA SER A 71 19.11 37.00 -10.96
C SER A 71 19.99 38.10 -10.37
N ASP A 72 20.05 38.20 -9.04
CA ASP A 72 20.94 39.13 -8.33
C ASP A 72 22.41 38.71 -8.51
N ALA A 73 22.72 37.41 -8.42
CA ALA A 73 24.04 36.88 -8.78
C ALA A 73 24.41 37.17 -10.25
N LEU A 74 23.47 37.03 -11.18
CA LEU A 74 23.66 37.34 -12.60
C LEU A 74 23.78 38.85 -12.89
N ALA A 75 23.23 39.72 -12.04
CA ALA A 75 23.36 41.17 -12.15
C ALA A 75 24.77 41.66 -11.79
N VAL A 76 25.44 41.01 -10.83
CA VAL A 76 26.83 41.32 -10.43
C VAL A 76 27.90 40.53 -11.21
N ALA A 77 27.52 39.43 -11.86
CA ALA A 77 28.43 38.58 -12.63
C ALA A 77 29.12 39.34 -13.79
N GLN A 78 30.44 39.20 -13.90
CA GLN A 78 31.24 39.81 -14.97
C GLN A 78 31.54 38.83 -16.09
N GLY A 79 31.55 39.32 -17.33
CA GLY A 79 31.83 38.54 -18.54
C GLY A 79 31.48 39.34 -19.81
N PRO A 80 32.20 39.15 -20.93
CA PRO A 80 32.01 39.95 -22.14
C PRO A 80 30.69 39.66 -22.87
N THR A 81 30.13 38.45 -22.75
CA THR A 81 28.82 38.08 -23.31
C THR A 81 27.80 37.70 -22.24
N ARG A 82 26.56 37.40 -22.65
CA ARG A 82 25.50 36.88 -21.75
C ARG A 82 25.80 35.44 -21.28
N PRO A 83 26.21 34.48 -22.15
CA PRO A 83 26.72 33.18 -21.73
C PRO A 83 27.79 33.26 -20.64
N ASP A 84 28.85 34.08 -20.81
CA ASP A 84 29.94 34.19 -19.83
C ASP A 84 29.45 34.58 -18.44
N ARG A 85 28.53 35.56 -18.38
CA ARG A 85 27.92 36.02 -17.13
C ARG A 85 26.99 34.98 -16.50
N ILE A 86 26.27 34.20 -17.32
CA ILE A 86 25.48 33.07 -16.84
C ILE A 86 26.39 31.99 -16.24
N ALA A 87 27.49 31.63 -16.91
CA ALA A 87 28.45 30.66 -16.39
C ALA A 87 29.14 31.15 -15.10
N ALA A 88 29.46 32.45 -15.00
CA ALA A 88 29.98 33.06 -13.78
C ALA A 88 28.96 33.05 -12.62
N ALA A 89 27.68 33.35 -12.89
CA ALA A 89 26.61 33.22 -11.91
C ALA A 89 26.43 31.76 -11.47
N CYS A 90 26.42 30.80 -12.39
CA CYS A 90 26.34 29.38 -12.07
C CYS A 90 27.47 28.92 -11.14
N ARG A 91 28.72 29.30 -11.41
CA ARG A 91 29.87 28.95 -10.54
C ARG A 91 29.80 29.62 -9.16
N THR A 92 29.14 30.77 -9.05
CA THR A 92 28.97 31.48 -7.77
C THR A 92 27.84 30.87 -6.93
N MET A 93 26.79 30.37 -7.59
CA MET A 93 25.58 29.82 -6.98
C MET A 93 25.55 28.28 -6.93
N GLU A 94 26.64 27.63 -7.35
CA GLU A 94 26.74 26.16 -7.52
C GLU A 94 25.54 25.58 -8.32
N VAL A 95 25.27 26.12 -9.51
CA VAL A 95 24.16 25.70 -10.38
C VAL A 95 24.70 24.84 -11.53
N ASP A 96 24.00 23.75 -11.84
CA ASP A 96 24.32 22.82 -12.93
C ASP A 96 23.71 23.22 -14.27
N ALA A 97 22.47 23.74 -14.26
CA ALA A 97 21.74 24.10 -15.47
C ALA A 97 20.84 25.32 -15.29
N VAL A 98 20.68 26.11 -16.36
CA VAL A 98 19.78 27.27 -16.40
C VAL A 98 18.73 27.03 -17.47
N ILE A 99 17.44 27.19 -17.12
CA ILE A 99 16.33 27.00 -18.05
C ILE A 99 15.73 28.36 -18.42
N GLU A 100 15.81 28.68 -19.72
CA GLU A 100 15.12 29.82 -20.34
C GLU A 100 13.86 29.35 -21.08
N GLY A 101 12.88 30.24 -21.26
CA GLY A 101 11.70 29.92 -22.05
C GLY A 101 10.96 31.16 -22.55
N GLU A 102 10.20 30.97 -23.62
CA GLU A 102 9.49 32.03 -24.34
C GLU A 102 8.09 31.53 -24.72
N MET A 103 7.05 32.33 -24.42
CA MET A 103 5.66 31.99 -24.71
C MET A 103 5.07 32.98 -25.73
N HIS A 104 4.89 32.51 -26.96
CA HIS A 104 4.40 33.29 -28.08
C HIS A 104 3.11 32.70 -28.66
N ARG A 105 2.25 33.55 -29.25
CA ARG A 105 0.95 33.14 -29.80
C ARG A 105 1.04 33.00 -31.31
N VAL A 106 0.97 31.77 -31.81
CA VAL A 106 0.95 31.46 -33.24
C VAL A 106 -0.51 31.33 -33.69
N SER A 107 -1.07 32.43 -34.23
CA SER A 107 -2.46 32.47 -34.70
C SER A 107 -3.47 32.07 -33.60
N ARG A 108 -4.19 30.95 -33.78
CA ARG A 108 -5.17 30.38 -32.84
C ARG A 108 -4.56 29.42 -31.81
N ALA A 109 -3.24 29.23 -31.81
CA ALA A 109 -2.53 28.39 -30.83
C ALA A 109 -1.54 29.21 -29.98
N TRP A 110 -1.25 28.69 -28.79
CA TRP A 110 -0.14 29.11 -27.96
C TRP A 110 1.04 28.17 -28.20
N SER A 111 2.25 28.72 -28.26
CA SER A 111 3.51 28.01 -28.37
C SER A 111 4.37 28.39 -27.17
N VAL A 112 4.86 27.40 -26.43
CA VAL A 112 5.85 27.55 -25.38
C VAL A 112 7.12 26.87 -25.85
N GLU A 113 8.21 27.61 -25.90
CA GLU A 113 9.53 27.10 -26.22
C GLU A 113 10.43 27.20 -24.99
N VAL A 114 11.20 26.13 -24.73
CA VAL A 114 12.05 25.97 -23.54
C VAL A 114 13.44 25.55 -23.99
N TRP A 115 14.47 26.13 -23.39
CA TRP A 115 15.87 25.79 -23.65
C TRP A 115 16.64 25.57 -22.35
N VAL A 116 17.39 24.48 -22.29
CA VAL A 116 18.45 24.26 -21.30
C VAL A 116 19.71 25.01 -21.73
N ARG A 117 20.39 25.65 -20.78
CA ARG A 117 21.77 26.10 -20.89
C ARG A 117 22.67 25.32 -19.95
N ASP A 118 23.84 24.99 -20.43
CA ASP A 118 24.90 24.34 -19.66
C ASP A 118 25.64 25.40 -18.81
N CYS A 119 25.77 25.18 -17.51
CA CYS A 119 26.48 26.11 -16.63
C CYS A 119 28.01 26.13 -16.82
N ARG A 120 28.60 25.18 -17.56
CA ARG A 120 30.03 25.20 -17.90
C ARG A 120 30.41 26.43 -18.73
N ASN A 121 29.61 26.74 -19.76
CA ASN A 121 29.87 27.82 -20.73
C ASN A 121 28.73 28.85 -20.86
N GLY A 122 27.55 28.58 -20.28
CA GLY A 122 26.36 29.43 -20.36
C GLY A 122 25.65 29.39 -21.72
N GLU A 123 26.02 28.49 -22.64
CA GLU A 123 25.42 28.36 -23.97
C GLU A 123 24.16 27.49 -23.95
N LYS A 124 23.28 27.64 -24.96
CA LYS A 124 22.06 26.82 -25.08
C LYS A 124 22.43 25.43 -25.64
N VAL A 125 22.07 24.37 -24.92
CA VAL A 125 22.26 22.99 -25.38
C VAL A 125 21.30 22.71 -26.54
N SER A 126 21.84 22.52 -27.74
CA SER A 126 21.05 22.38 -28.98
C SER A 126 21.63 21.29 -29.87
N PRO A 127 20.80 20.40 -30.46
CA PRO A 127 19.34 20.38 -30.39
C PRO A 127 18.77 19.80 -29.07
N ALA A 128 19.54 18.99 -28.34
CA ALA A 128 19.03 18.12 -27.27
C ALA A 128 18.42 18.83 -26.04
N GLY A 129 18.69 20.11 -25.83
CA GLY A 129 18.12 20.91 -24.74
C GLY A 129 16.93 21.79 -25.12
N ARG A 130 16.38 21.65 -26.34
CA ARG A 130 15.29 22.48 -26.88
C ARG A 130 13.96 21.71 -26.93
N ALA A 131 12.93 22.21 -26.25
CA ALA A 131 11.60 21.61 -26.27
C ALA A 131 10.50 22.63 -26.60
N THR A 132 9.61 22.27 -27.54
CA THR A 132 8.48 23.11 -27.97
C THR A 132 7.14 22.42 -27.69
N PHE A 133 6.20 23.17 -27.11
CA PHE A 133 4.87 22.71 -26.71
C PHE A 133 3.80 23.61 -27.33
N THR A 134 2.93 23.05 -28.17
CA THR A 134 1.85 23.80 -28.83
C THR A 134 0.48 23.38 -28.28
N MET A 135 -0.40 24.36 -28.07
CA MET A 135 -1.70 24.13 -27.40
C MET A 135 -2.79 25.09 -27.87
N ARG A 136 -4.01 24.58 -28.05
CA ARG A 136 -5.16 25.35 -28.56
C ARG A 136 -5.77 26.32 -27.54
N ASN A 137 -5.53 26.10 -26.24
CA ASN A 137 -6.03 26.95 -25.15
C ASN A 137 -5.03 26.97 -23.98
N LEU A 138 -5.21 27.90 -23.03
CA LEU A 138 -4.35 28.06 -21.86
C LEU A 138 -4.57 27.00 -20.76
N GLY A 139 -5.58 26.13 -20.88
CA GLY A 139 -5.76 24.98 -19.99
C GLY A 139 -4.77 23.86 -20.28
N GLY A 140 -4.39 23.70 -21.55
CA GLY A 140 -3.39 22.72 -22.01
C GLY A 140 -1.97 22.94 -21.47
N VAL A 141 -1.68 24.08 -20.82
CA VAL A 141 -0.36 24.38 -20.23
C VAL A 141 0.11 23.32 -19.22
N HIS A 142 -0.82 22.59 -18.60
CA HIS A 142 -0.51 21.50 -17.67
C HIS A 142 0.17 20.28 -18.34
N SER A 143 0.01 20.05 -19.66
CA SER A 143 0.67 18.92 -20.34
C SER A 143 2.19 19.09 -20.43
N ILE A 144 2.69 20.31 -20.30
CA ILE A 144 4.13 20.58 -20.19
C ILE A 144 4.69 19.85 -18.98
N ALA A 145 4.05 19.95 -17.81
CA ALA A 145 4.55 19.36 -16.57
C ALA A 145 4.71 17.82 -16.65
N GLY A 146 3.83 17.14 -17.39
CA GLY A 146 3.88 15.68 -17.59
C GLY A 146 4.76 15.19 -18.74
N SER A 147 5.34 16.09 -19.55
CA SER A 147 6.14 15.71 -20.74
C SER A 147 7.42 16.54 -20.94
N LEU A 148 7.77 17.37 -19.95
CA LEU A 148 8.99 18.19 -19.98
C LEU A 148 10.25 17.35 -19.74
N TRP A 149 10.25 16.52 -18.70
CA TRP A 149 11.46 15.83 -18.26
C TRP A 149 12.00 14.87 -19.33
N SER A 150 11.14 14.08 -19.97
CA SER A 150 11.51 13.21 -21.10
C SER A 150 12.01 13.95 -22.35
N ARG A 151 11.88 15.28 -22.41
CA ARG A 151 12.34 16.12 -23.54
C ARG A 151 13.59 16.95 -23.26
N ILE A 152 13.91 17.24 -22.00
CA ILE A 152 15.09 18.06 -21.63
C ILE A 152 15.97 17.47 -20.53
N GLY A 153 15.53 16.41 -19.83
CA GLY A 153 16.22 15.83 -18.68
C GLY A 153 17.65 15.39 -19.01
N ALA A 154 17.85 14.73 -20.16
CA ALA A 154 19.20 14.35 -20.63
C ALA A 154 20.14 15.56 -20.79
N ALA A 155 19.64 16.70 -21.28
CA ALA A 155 20.43 17.93 -21.41
C ALA A 155 20.70 18.61 -20.05
N VAL A 156 19.77 18.50 -19.09
CA VAL A 156 19.96 18.98 -17.71
C VAL A 156 21.01 18.13 -16.99
N VAL A 157 20.93 16.81 -17.08
CA VAL A 157 21.88 15.87 -16.46
C VAL A 157 23.28 15.99 -17.05
N ALA A 158 23.38 16.19 -18.37
CA ALA A 158 24.66 16.40 -19.06
C ALA A 158 25.31 17.79 -18.81
N SER A 159 24.60 18.71 -18.17
CA SER A 159 25.11 20.04 -17.77
C SER A 159 25.72 20.02 -16.36
N GLY A 160 26.58 20.98 -16.02
CA GLY A 160 27.12 21.05 -14.66
C GLY A 160 27.91 22.32 -14.32
N ALA A 161 28.26 22.47 -13.04
CA ALA A 161 29.21 23.49 -12.59
C ALA A 161 30.65 23.09 -13.01
N GLY A 162 31.20 23.76 -14.01
CA GLY A 162 32.54 23.46 -14.55
C GLY A 162 33.69 23.88 -13.62
N PRO A 163 34.82 23.13 -13.59
CA PRO A 163 36.00 23.48 -12.80
C PRO A 163 36.69 24.76 -13.32
N ALA A 164 37.51 25.36 -12.46
CA ALA A 164 38.14 26.65 -12.71
C ALA A 164 39.40 26.56 -13.60
N GLU A 165 39.23 26.30 -14.89
CA GLU A 165 40.33 26.43 -15.87
C GLU A 165 40.39 27.84 -16.51
N VAL A 166 41.61 28.33 -16.72
CA VAL A 166 41.87 29.64 -17.31
C VAL A 166 41.66 29.57 -18.83
N GLY A 167 40.70 30.33 -19.34
CA GLY A 167 40.25 30.23 -20.74
C GLY A 167 41.32 30.50 -21.78
N VAL A 168 41.83 29.43 -22.41
CA VAL A 168 42.55 29.50 -23.69
C VAL A 168 41.51 29.52 -24.81
N ALA A 169 41.25 30.70 -25.37
CA ALA A 169 40.26 30.86 -26.44
C ALA A 169 40.62 30.01 -27.68
N ALA A 170 39.72 29.11 -28.07
CA ALA A 170 39.88 28.27 -29.25
C ALA A 170 39.95 29.12 -30.53
N ARG A 171 41.16 29.25 -31.08
CA ARG A 171 41.41 30.09 -32.26
C ARG A 171 40.96 29.36 -33.53
N ALA A 172 39.95 29.89 -34.21
CA ALA A 172 39.45 29.34 -35.48
C ALA A 172 40.57 29.18 -36.53
N PRO A 173 40.49 28.16 -37.41
CA PRO A 173 41.55 27.88 -38.37
C PRO A 173 41.73 29.03 -39.38
N PRO A 174 42.98 29.46 -39.66
CA PRO A 174 43.23 30.51 -40.63
C PRO A 174 42.91 30.00 -42.04
N ARG A 175 42.16 30.79 -42.81
CA ARG A 175 41.95 30.54 -44.25
C ARG A 175 43.27 30.73 -45.01
N SER A 176 43.48 29.90 -46.02
CA SER A 176 44.56 30.02 -46.99
C SER A 176 44.50 31.35 -47.74
N VAL A 177 45.65 32.01 -47.89
CA VAL A 177 45.87 33.15 -48.78
C VAL A 177 47.17 32.89 -49.54
N GLU A 178 47.10 32.96 -50.85
CA GLU A 178 48.19 32.65 -51.78
C GLU A 178 49.04 33.91 -52.08
N PRO A 179 50.37 33.82 -52.27
CA PRO A 179 51.24 34.99 -52.28
C PRO A 179 51.36 35.68 -53.66
N ALA A 180 51.53 37.00 -53.64
CA ALA A 180 51.87 37.84 -54.80
C ALA A 180 53.11 38.72 -54.52
N PRO A 181 53.88 39.15 -55.54
CA PRO A 181 55.35 39.07 -55.43
C PRO A 181 56.10 40.39 -55.15
N ALA A 182 57.40 40.24 -54.86
CA ALA A 182 58.31 41.29 -54.42
C ALA A 182 58.82 42.25 -55.53
N ARG A 183 59.25 43.45 -55.12
CA ARG A 183 60.15 44.36 -55.87
C ARG A 183 61.17 45.04 -54.92
N PRO A 184 62.28 45.62 -55.42
CA PRO A 184 63.60 45.36 -54.81
C PRO A 184 64.26 46.56 -54.07
N ALA A 185 65.46 46.30 -53.54
CA ALA A 185 66.19 47.16 -52.61
C ALA A 185 67.10 48.23 -53.26
N ALA A 186 67.50 49.21 -52.43
CA ALA A 186 68.55 50.21 -52.66
C ALA A 186 69.29 50.50 -51.32
N PRO A 187 70.53 51.07 -51.31
CA PRO A 187 71.59 50.50 -50.45
C PRO A 187 72.07 51.35 -49.25
N ALA A 188 73.00 50.77 -48.49
CA ALA A 188 73.48 51.21 -47.16
C ALA A 188 74.54 52.33 -47.17
N ARG A 189 74.84 52.87 -45.96
CA ARG A 189 76.04 53.67 -45.65
C ARG A 189 76.70 53.28 -44.31
N SER A 190 77.92 53.76 -44.11
CA SER A 190 79.01 53.12 -43.35
C SER A 190 79.11 53.38 -41.84
N ALA A 191 79.62 52.35 -41.16
CA ALA A 191 80.20 52.26 -39.82
C ALA A 191 81.14 53.38 -39.33
N ALA A 192 81.23 53.55 -37.99
CA ALA A 192 82.44 53.74 -37.16
C ALA A 192 82.07 53.56 -35.64
N PRO A 193 82.99 53.51 -34.65
CA PRO A 193 83.42 52.20 -34.13
C PRO A 193 83.42 51.97 -32.60
N THR A 194 83.36 50.69 -32.21
CA THR A 194 83.94 50.05 -31.00
C THR A 194 83.73 50.62 -29.58
N ARG A 195 83.16 49.77 -28.71
CA ARG A 195 83.53 49.63 -27.28
C ARG A 195 83.56 48.13 -26.95
N PRO A 196 84.56 47.59 -26.23
CA PRO A 196 84.66 46.14 -26.00
C PRO A 196 83.56 45.63 -25.06
N ALA A 197 83.07 44.41 -25.34
CA ALA A 197 82.04 43.72 -24.55
C ALA A 197 82.65 42.73 -23.55
N ALA A 198 81.94 42.47 -22.45
CA ALA A 198 82.26 41.41 -21.49
C ALA A 198 82.02 40.01 -22.09
N PRO A 199 82.68 38.95 -21.59
CA PRO A 199 82.45 37.59 -22.07
C PRO A 199 80.98 37.15 -21.86
N PRO A 200 80.41 36.36 -22.79
CA PRO A 200 79.03 35.92 -22.70
C PRO A 200 78.81 34.95 -21.53
N ARG A 201 77.67 35.09 -20.84
CA ARG A 201 77.16 34.03 -19.95
C ARG A 201 76.87 32.76 -20.79
N PRO A 202 77.04 31.55 -20.24
CA PRO A 202 76.62 30.33 -20.91
C PRO A 202 75.11 30.36 -21.20
N ALA A 203 74.71 29.76 -22.32
CA ALA A 203 73.32 29.71 -22.75
C ALA A 203 72.46 28.92 -21.75
N ALA A 204 71.19 29.33 -21.59
CA ALA A 204 70.23 28.56 -20.81
C ALA A 204 69.83 27.27 -21.57
N PRO A 205 69.65 26.13 -20.87
CA PRO A 205 69.20 24.88 -21.49
C PRO A 205 67.81 25.03 -22.12
N ARG A 206 67.59 24.26 -23.18
CA ARG A 206 66.40 24.27 -24.05
C ARG A 206 65.15 23.77 -23.31
N ALA A 207 63.98 24.07 -23.89
CA ALA A 207 62.70 23.77 -23.27
C ALA A 207 62.47 22.26 -23.02
N ASP A 208 62.96 21.39 -23.89
CA ASP A 208 62.78 19.94 -23.76
C ASP A 208 63.66 19.33 -22.67
N GLU A 209 64.89 19.83 -22.47
CA GLU A 209 65.76 19.44 -21.35
C GLU A 209 65.08 19.75 -20.00
N ARG A 210 64.31 20.85 -19.93
CA ARG A 210 63.49 21.18 -18.74
C ARG A 210 62.28 20.24 -18.57
N ARG A 211 61.69 19.75 -19.65
CA ARG A 211 60.58 18.78 -19.59
C ARG A 211 61.05 17.44 -19.05
N VAL A 212 62.16 16.92 -19.58
CA VAL A 212 62.79 15.69 -19.09
C VAL A 212 63.15 15.82 -17.60
N ALA A 213 63.81 16.92 -17.20
CA ALA A 213 64.13 17.17 -15.79
C ALA A 213 62.89 17.28 -14.87
N SER A 214 61.73 17.68 -15.38
CA SER A 214 60.47 17.75 -14.60
C SER A 214 59.77 16.39 -14.43
N ALA A 215 60.01 15.43 -15.33
CA ALA A 215 59.46 14.09 -15.20
C ALA A 215 60.11 13.32 -14.03
N TYR A 216 61.45 13.26 -14.00
CA TYR A 216 62.21 12.62 -12.92
C TYR A 216 61.91 13.20 -11.52
N LEU A 217 61.50 14.47 -11.43
CA LEU A 217 61.08 15.13 -10.20
C LEU A 217 59.75 14.62 -9.62
N THR A 218 58.93 13.92 -10.42
CA THR A 218 57.55 13.55 -10.02
C THR A 218 57.47 12.16 -9.39
N GLU A 219 58.28 11.21 -9.85
CA GLU A 219 58.20 9.79 -9.45
C GLU A 219 59.29 9.36 -8.46
N CYS A 220 60.32 10.19 -8.23
CA CYS A 220 61.48 9.90 -7.36
C CYS A 220 62.25 8.62 -7.76
N LEU A 221 62.31 8.31 -9.06
CA LEU A 221 63.18 7.30 -9.65
C LEU A 221 64.48 7.97 -10.11
N PHE A 222 65.62 7.37 -9.77
CA PHE A 222 66.96 7.83 -10.17
C PHE A 222 67.83 6.59 -10.40
N GLU A 223 68.02 6.20 -11.66
CA GLU A 223 68.63 4.93 -12.06
C GLU A 223 70.10 5.06 -12.53
N GLU A 224 70.64 6.28 -12.58
CA GLU A 224 72.03 6.53 -12.98
C GLU A 224 73.00 6.32 -11.79
N ASP A 225 73.98 5.43 -11.94
CA ASP A 225 75.07 5.23 -10.96
C ASP A 225 76.37 5.99 -11.29
N GLU A 226 76.44 6.63 -12.47
CA GLU A 226 77.58 7.45 -12.90
C GLU A 226 77.20 8.92 -13.18
N PRO A 227 78.12 9.89 -12.97
CA PRO A 227 77.87 11.29 -13.25
C PRO A 227 77.87 11.58 -14.76
N PRO A 228 76.91 12.36 -15.30
CA PRO A 228 76.86 12.69 -16.71
C PRO A 228 78.05 13.55 -17.16
N GLU A 229 78.41 13.46 -18.44
CA GLU A 229 79.60 14.15 -18.98
C GLU A 229 79.58 15.66 -18.70
N GLY A 230 80.71 16.17 -18.20
CA GLY A 230 80.87 17.58 -17.81
C GLY A 230 80.48 17.91 -16.36
N PHE A 231 80.07 16.94 -15.52
CA PHE A 231 79.85 17.21 -14.09
C PHE A 231 81.16 17.53 -13.35
N PRO A 232 81.19 18.49 -12.38
CA PRO A 232 82.46 18.97 -11.80
C PRO A 232 83.28 17.94 -11.03
N SER A 233 82.62 17.00 -10.33
CA SER A 233 83.25 15.84 -9.72
C SER A 233 82.21 14.76 -9.40
N HIS A 234 82.62 13.48 -9.39
CA HIS A 234 81.78 12.38 -8.91
C HIS A 234 81.35 12.59 -7.44
N ALA A 235 82.23 13.14 -6.60
CA ALA A 235 81.91 13.42 -5.20
C ALA A 235 80.83 14.50 -5.01
N ASP A 236 80.76 15.51 -5.89
CA ASP A 236 79.69 16.51 -5.90
C ASP A 236 78.37 15.94 -6.44
N TRP A 237 78.44 15.06 -7.43
CA TRP A 237 77.28 14.34 -7.95
C TRP A 237 76.65 13.44 -6.88
N VAL A 238 77.43 12.59 -6.19
CA VAL A 238 76.93 11.76 -5.07
C VAL A 238 76.34 12.61 -3.95
N ARG A 239 76.99 13.74 -3.58
CA ARG A 239 76.44 14.69 -2.58
C ARG A 239 75.07 15.23 -2.99
N ARG A 240 74.87 15.59 -4.26
CA ARG A 240 73.58 16.10 -4.78
C ARG A 240 72.53 15.00 -4.88
N ARG A 241 72.89 13.81 -5.37
CA ARG A 241 72.02 12.62 -5.42
C ARG A 241 71.47 12.28 -4.04
N ASN A 242 72.33 12.19 -3.03
CA ASN A 242 71.93 11.84 -1.67
C ASN A 242 71.06 12.93 -1.02
N ALA A 243 71.35 14.21 -1.27
CA ALA A 243 70.49 15.32 -0.83
C ALA A 243 69.10 15.31 -1.49
N PHE A 244 69.03 14.94 -2.76
CA PHE A 244 67.77 14.77 -3.51
C PHE A 244 66.93 13.61 -2.95
N MET A 245 67.52 12.43 -2.74
CA MET A 245 66.81 11.27 -2.16
C MET A 245 66.21 11.59 -0.79
N VAL A 246 66.96 12.28 0.08
CA VAL A 246 66.45 12.72 1.40
C VAL A 246 65.29 13.73 1.28
N SER A 247 65.23 14.54 0.20
CA SER A 247 64.07 15.42 -0.05
C SER A 247 62.85 14.65 -0.57
N CYS A 248 63.06 13.68 -1.47
CA CYS A 248 62.01 12.78 -1.95
C CYS A 248 61.38 11.95 -0.81
N GLU A 249 62.20 11.37 0.07
CA GLU A 249 61.72 10.60 1.23
C GLU A 249 60.87 11.46 2.18
N ARG A 250 61.33 12.66 2.52
CA ARG A 250 60.57 13.61 3.36
C ARG A 250 59.21 13.96 2.75
N GLU A 251 59.14 14.11 1.44
CA GLU A 251 57.88 14.43 0.75
C GLU A 251 56.93 13.22 0.67
N ARG A 252 57.45 12.01 0.47
CA ARG A 252 56.67 10.76 0.58
C ARG A 252 56.10 10.58 1.99
N VAL A 253 56.89 10.84 3.04
CA VAL A 253 56.43 10.81 4.44
C VAL A 253 55.35 11.86 4.71
N ARG A 254 55.48 13.08 4.15
CA ARG A 254 54.45 14.13 4.25
C ARG A 254 53.13 13.73 3.60
N ARG A 255 53.16 13.22 2.35
CA ARG A 255 51.95 12.76 1.65
C ARG A 255 51.25 11.63 2.42
N ALA A 256 52.00 10.61 2.84
CA ALA A 256 51.45 9.51 3.66
C ALA A 256 50.91 9.97 5.03
N ALA A 257 51.44 11.04 5.62
CA ALA A 257 50.90 11.63 6.85
C ALA A 257 49.64 12.47 6.60
N ALA A 258 49.54 13.16 5.47
CA ALA A 258 48.34 13.90 5.07
C ALA A 258 47.17 12.95 4.74
N GLU A 259 47.42 11.88 3.98
CA GLU A 259 46.42 10.86 3.68
C GLU A 259 45.86 10.18 4.94
N ARG A 260 46.71 9.85 5.92
CA ARG A 260 46.25 9.28 7.19
C ARG A 260 45.32 10.24 7.95
N ARG A 261 45.66 11.53 8.01
CA ARG A 261 44.79 12.55 8.64
C ARG A 261 43.45 12.69 7.93
N ALA A 262 43.44 12.73 6.59
CA ALA A 262 42.20 12.79 5.83
C ALA A 262 41.30 11.55 6.06
N ARG A 263 41.89 10.35 6.20
CA ARG A 263 41.15 9.13 6.56
C ARG A 263 40.62 9.18 8.00
N GLU A 264 41.43 9.58 8.97
CA GLU A 264 41.00 9.73 10.37
C GLU A 264 39.88 10.77 10.54
N GLU A 265 39.94 11.89 9.82
CA GLU A 265 38.90 12.92 9.84
C GLU A 265 37.60 12.45 9.17
N ALA A 266 37.70 11.72 8.06
CA ALA A 266 36.54 11.10 7.40
C ALA A 266 35.87 10.02 8.28
N GLU A 267 36.65 9.18 8.99
CA GLU A 267 36.10 8.19 9.94
C GLU A 267 35.42 8.86 11.13
N ARG A 268 36.02 9.93 11.70
CA ARG A 268 35.41 10.70 12.80
C ARG A 268 34.11 11.37 12.37
N ALA A 269 34.07 11.97 11.17
CA ALA A 269 32.86 12.57 10.62
C ALA A 269 31.73 11.54 10.42
N ARG A 270 32.06 10.36 9.88
CA ARG A 270 31.10 9.23 9.74
C ARG A 270 30.59 8.75 11.10
N ALA A 271 31.47 8.59 12.09
CA ALA A 271 31.09 8.15 13.44
C ALA A 271 30.19 9.17 14.17
N GLU A 272 30.43 10.48 14.01
CA GLU A 272 29.58 11.50 14.61
C GLU A 272 28.23 11.62 13.90
N ALA A 273 28.21 11.54 12.57
CA ALA A 273 26.97 11.50 11.79
C ALA A 273 26.10 10.30 12.18
N GLU A 274 26.69 9.11 12.31
CA GLU A 274 25.95 7.92 12.74
C GLU A 274 25.41 8.06 14.17
N ARG A 275 26.19 8.66 15.08
CA ARG A 275 25.73 8.94 16.44
C ARG A 275 24.53 9.90 16.46
N ARG A 276 24.58 11.00 15.70
CA ARG A 276 23.48 11.96 15.57
C ARG A 276 22.21 11.27 15.04
N ALA A 277 22.34 10.46 13.99
CA ALA A 277 21.22 9.69 13.44
C ALA A 277 20.63 8.67 14.43
N ARG A 278 21.45 8.02 15.26
CA ARG A 278 21.00 7.13 16.34
C ARG A 278 20.25 7.88 17.45
N ASP A 279 20.77 9.04 17.89
CA ASP A 279 20.16 9.87 18.94
C ASP A 279 18.82 10.50 18.48
N GLU A 280 18.71 10.87 17.21
CA GLU A 280 17.46 11.38 16.61
C GLU A 280 16.42 10.26 16.42
N ALA A 281 16.81 9.10 15.90
CA ALA A 281 15.93 7.94 15.78
C ALA A 281 15.39 7.47 17.16
N ALA A 282 16.18 7.58 18.22
CA ALA A 282 15.74 7.30 19.59
C ALA A 282 14.66 8.31 20.07
N ARG A 283 14.83 9.61 19.78
CA ARG A 283 13.84 10.65 20.10
C ARG A 283 12.54 10.45 19.34
N ALA A 284 12.61 10.20 18.03
CA ALA A 284 11.45 9.96 17.19
C ALA A 284 10.63 8.74 17.66
N ARG A 285 11.30 7.65 18.04
CA ARG A 285 10.65 6.45 18.62
C ARG A 285 9.95 6.76 19.94
N ALA A 286 10.61 7.49 20.85
CA ALA A 286 10.02 7.85 22.14
C ALA A 286 8.78 8.76 22.01
N GLU A 287 8.77 9.68 21.03
CA GLU A 287 7.58 10.51 20.80
C GLU A 287 6.45 9.74 20.11
N ALA A 288 6.76 8.89 19.12
CA ALA A 288 5.78 8.03 18.45
C ALA A 288 5.09 7.08 19.45
N GLU A 289 5.86 6.48 20.38
CA GLU A 289 5.28 5.63 21.42
C GLU A 289 4.37 6.44 22.38
N ARG A 290 4.76 7.67 22.74
CA ARG A 290 3.90 8.54 23.57
C ARG A 290 2.58 8.85 22.87
N ARG A 291 2.63 9.24 21.58
CA ARG A 291 1.45 9.52 20.76
C ARG A 291 0.52 8.30 20.68
N ALA A 292 1.06 7.10 20.44
CA ALA A 292 0.28 5.87 20.40
C ALA A 292 -0.38 5.52 21.75
N ARG A 293 0.32 5.76 22.88
CA ARG A 293 -0.24 5.59 24.23
C ARG A 293 -1.36 6.61 24.51
N ASP A 294 -1.16 7.87 24.15
CA ASP A 294 -2.13 8.96 24.31
C ASP A 294 -3.42 8.71 23.48
N GLU A 295 -3.28 8.19 22.25
CA GLU A 295 -4.40 7.85 21.38
C GLU A 295 -5.16 6.60 21.87
N ALA A 296 -4.45 5.55 22.28
CA ALA A 296 -5.07 4.36 22.87
C ALA A 296 -5.83 4.67 24.18
N ALA A 297 -5.35 5.63 24.97
CA ALA A 297 -6.06 6.11 26.16
C ALA A 297 -7.35 6.87 25.80
N ARG A 298 -7.32 7.74 24.78
CA ARG A 298 -8.50 8.45 24.27
C ARG A 298 -9.56 7.49 23.73
N ALA A 299 -9.17 6.51 22.90
CA ALA A 299 -10.09 5.52 22.34
C ALA A 299 -10.80 4.69 23.43
N ARG A 300 -10.09 4.29 24.50
CA ARG A 300 -10.69 3.61 25.66
C ARG A 300 -11.68 4.50 26.41
N ALA A 301 -11.30 5.76 26.68
CA ALA A 301 -12.17 6.70 27.38
C ALA A 301 -13.45 7.05 26.60
N GLU A 302 -13.39 7.07 25.26
CA GLU A 302 -14.57 7.28 24.43
C GLU A 302 -15.45 6.03 24.34
N ALA A 303 -14.85 4.84 24.23
CA ALA A 303 -15.59 3.57 24.26
C ALA A 303 -16.34 3.37 25.59
N GLU A 304 -15.74 3.73 26.72
CA GLU A 304 -16.40 3.65 28.03
C GLU A 304 -17.58 4.64 28.15
N ARG A 305 -17.44 5.87 27.62
CA ARG A 305 -18.55 6.84 27.55
C ARG A 305 -19.70 6.29 26.72
N ARG A 306 -19.44 5.83 25.49
CA ARG A 306 -20.46 5.25 24.61
C ARG A 306 -21.20 4.06 25.27
N ALA A 307 -20.49 3.21 26.01
CA ALA A 307 -21.09 2.10 26.75
C ALA A 307 -21.98 2.56 27.93
N ARG A 308 -21.59 3.63 28.65
CA ARG A 308 -22.41 4.26 29.71
C ARG A 308 -23.66 4.91 29.11
N ASP A 309 -23.51 5.70 28.05
CA ASP A 309 -24.61 6.38 27.36
C ASP A 309 -25.65 5.38 26.82
N GLU A 310 -25.22 4.22 26.31
CA GLU A 310 -26.13 3.18 25.85
C GLU A 310 -26.84 2.46 27.01
N ALA A 311 -26.13 2.18 28.10
CA ALA A 311 -26.72 1.59 29.30
C ALA A 311 -27.78 2.51 29.93
N GLU A 312 -27.49 3.82 30.02
CA GLU A 312 -28.44 4.82 30.52
C GLU A 312 -29.69 4.91 29.63
N ARG A 313 -29.53 4.93 28.29
CA ARG A 313 -30.66 4.88 27.34
C ARG A 313 -31.53 3.63 27.49
N ARG A 314 -30.94 2.46 27.79
CA ARG A 314 -31.69 1.22 28.05
C ARG A 314 -32.52 1.33 29.33
N VAL A 315 -31.93 1.84 30.42
CA VAL A 315 -32.64 2.08 31.70
C VAL A 315 -33.76 3.10 31.54
N ASP A 316 -33.53 4.19 30.78
CA ASP A 316 -34.53 5.21 30.51
C ASP A 316 -35.69 4.68 29.63
N GLY A 317 -35.39 3.79 28.68
CA GLY A 317 -36.38 3.07 27.88
C GLY A 317 -37.23 2.11 28.70
N GLU A 318 -36.61 1.31 29.59
CA GLU A 318 -37.33 0.45 30.53
C GLU A 318 -38.22 1.24 31.49
N ARG A 319 -37.75 2.40 32.00
CA ARG A 319 -38.57 3.25 32.87
C ARG A 319 -39.83 3.74 32.15
N ARG A 320 -39.69 4.25 30.92
CA ARG A 320 -40.82 4.71 30.10
C ARG A 320 -41.81 3.58 29.78
N ALA A 321 -41.33 2.38 29.46
CA ALA A 321 -42.19 1.23 29.22
C ALA A 321 -43.04 0.87 30.46
N ARG A 322 -42.44 0.89 31.65
CA ARG A 322 -43.16 0.67 32.93
C ARG A 322 -44.11 1.81 33.27
N GLU A 323 -43.76 3.05 32.97
CA GLU A 323 -44.64 4.22 33.14
C GLU A 323 -45.86 4.16 32.20
N GLU A 324 -45.69 3.74 30.95
CA GLU A 324 -46.80 3.46 30.02
C GLU A 324 -47.69 2.29 30.50
N GLU A 325 -47.10 1.20 30.98
CA GLU A 325 -47.85 0.06 31.51
C GLU A 325 -48.72 0.48 32.72
N LEU A 326 -48.14 1.24 33.65
CA LEU A 326 -48.85 1.81 34.80
C LEU A 326 -49.93 2.82 34.38
N ALA A 327 -49.71 3.60 33.31
CA ALA A 327 -50.73 4.50 32.77
C ALA A 327 -51.90 3.73 32.16
N ARG A 328 -51.64 2.66 31.38
CA ARG A 328 -52.67 1.77 30.81
C ARG A 328 -53.45 1.06 31.91
N ALA A 329 -52.78 0.58 32.97
CA ALA A 329 -53.43 -0.04 34.12
C ALA A 329 -54.38 0.94 34.85
N ARG A 330 -53.98 2.20 35.04
CA ARG A 330 -54.83 3.25 35.63
C ARG A 330 -56.07 3.56 34.77
N ILE A 331 -55.92 3.59 33.45
CA ILE A 331 -57.05 3.78 32.52
C ILE A 331 -58.05 2.62 32.65
N ALA A 332 -57.55 1.37 32.62
CA ALA A 332 -58.40 0.18 32.79
C ALA A 332 -59.09 0.13 34.17
N GLU A 333 -58.45 0.64 35.24
CA GLU A 333 -59.11 0.78 36.55
C GLU A 333 -60.20 1.86 36.54
N GLN A 334 -59.97 3.01 35.90
CA GLN A 334 -60.98 4.05 35.74
C GLN A 334 -62.18 3.57 34.92
N GLU A 335 -61.96 2.80 33.86
CA GLU A 335 -63.03 2.20 33.06
C GLU A 335 -63.84 1.17 33.87
N ARG A 336 -63.19 0.32 34.66
CA ARG A 336 -63.87 -0.60 35.59
C ARG A 336 -64.71 0.15 36.63
N ARG A 337 -64.18 1.23 37.22
CA ARG A 337 -64.93 2.08 38.16
C ARG A 337 -66.14 2.73 37.49
N ARG A 338 -65.99 3.26 36.27
CA ARG A 338 -67.11 3.82 35.48
C ARG A 338 -68.17 2.78 35.15
N ALA A 339 -67.77 1.55 34.78
CA ALA A 339 -68.70 0.46 34.54
C ALA A 339 -69.46 0.07 35.82
N GLN A 340 -68.78 -0.02 36.97
CA GLN A 340 -69.41 -0.27 38.26
C GLN A 340 -70.34 0.87 38.70
N ASP A 341 -69.97 2.13 38.47
CA ASP A 341 -70.84 3.29 38.72
C ASP A 341 -72.06 3.28 37.80
N GLU A 342 -71.93 2.83 36.54
CA GLU A 342 -73.05 2.69 35.61
C GLU A 342 -73.97 1.51 35.97
N GLU A 343 -73.42 0.35 36.33
CA GLU A 343 -74.19 -0.77 36.89
C GLU A 343 -74.93 -0.35 38.17
N ARG A 344 -74.26 0.40 39.07
CA ARG A 344 -74.87 0.91 40.29
C ARG A 344 -75.97 1.94 40.03
N ARG A 345 -75.84 2.76 38.98
CA ARG A 345 -76.92 3.66 38.50
C ARG A 345 -78.09 2.88 37.90
N ARG A 346 -77.82 1.87 37.07
CA ARG A 346 -78.85 0.99 36.49
C ARG A 346 -79.61 0.23 37.59
N ALA A 347 -78.90 -0.34 38.57
CA ALA A 347 -79.51 -0.97 39.74
C ALA A 347 -80.35 0.02 40.56
N SER A 348 -79.82 1.23 40.80
CA SER A 348 -80.56 2.29 41.49
C SER A 348 -81.80 2.78 40.72
N SER A 349 -81.87 2.64 39.39
CA SER A 349 -83.10 2.91 38.62
C SER A 349 -84.07 1.72 38.54
N TYR A 350 -83.70 0.56 39.10
CA TYR A 350 -84.63 -0.55 39.38
C TYR A 350 -85.13 -0.53 40.84
N GLU A 351 -84.48 0.22 41.74
CA GLU A 351 -84.87 0.40 43.15
C GLU A 351 -85.38 1.82 43.46
N GLU A 352 -86.23 2.39 42.61
CA GLU A 352 -86.99 3.61 42.94
C GLU A 352 -88.46 3.25 43.32
N PRO A 353 -89.05 3.76 44.43
CA PRO A 353 -90.28 3.19 44.99
C PRO A 353 -91.56 3.46 44.18
N THR A 354 -92.48 2.50 44.21
CA THR A 354 -93.79 2.57 43.55
C THR A 354 -94.80 3.50 44.24
N GLN A 355 -94.56 4.81 44.20
CA GLN A 355 -95.51 5.84 44.64
C GLN A 355 -95.87 6.82 43.52
N GLY A 356 -96.70 6.38 42.56
CA GLY A 356 -97.16 7.25 41.47
C GLY A 356 -98.01 6.64 40.35
N ALA A 357 -98.62 5.45 40.53
CA ALA A 357 -99.27 4.72 39.42
C ALA A 357 -100.71 4.22 39.66
N PHE A 358 -101.33 4.52 40.81
CA PHE A 358 -102.76 4.23 41.01
C PHE A 358 -103.62 5.24 40.22
N GLY A 359 -104.17 4.78 39.10
CA GLY A 359 -105.04 5.57 38.22
C GLY A 359 -105.13 5.03 36.77
N GLY A 360 -104.16 4.24 36.33
CA GLY A 360 -104.15 3.66 34.98
C GLY A 360 -105.13 2.50 34.78
N GLU A 361 -105.36 1.65 35.79
CA GLU A 361 -106.17 0.43 35.63
C GLU A 361 -107.68 0.66 35.66
N GLU A 362 -108.19 1.55 36.52
CA GLU A 362 -109.63 1.88 36.54
C GLU A 362 -110.07 2.51 35.22
N ARG A 363 -109.19 3.30 34.59
CA ARG A 363 -109.44 3.91 33.30
C ARG A 363 -109.63 2.86 32.20
N ARG A 364 -108.70 1.90 32.10
CA ARG A 364 -108.81 0.78 31.14
C ARG A 364 -110.05 -0.07 31.40
N ARG A 365 -110.35 -0.41 32.66
CA ARG A 365 -111.59 -1.15 33.02
C ARG A 365 -112.87 -0.42 32.61
N ARG A 366 -112.89 0.92 32.59
CA ARG A 366 -114.03 1.70 32.06
C ARG A 366 -114.05 1.72 30.54
N GLU A 367 -112.90 1.93 29.90
CA GLU A 367 -112.77 1.93 28.43
C GLU A 367 -113.15 0.55 27.84
N ASP A 368 -112.75 -0.55 28.47
CA ASP A 368 -113.17 -1.92 28.12
C ASP A 368 -114.69 -2.13 28.29
N GLN A 369 -115.29 -1.64 29.38
CA GLN A 369 -116.74 -1.72 29.63
C GLN A 369 -117.56 -0.88 28.65
N GLU A 370 -117.08 0.29 28.25
CA GLU A 370 -117.72 1.12 27.22
C GLU A 370 -117.66 0.45 25.85
N ILE A 371 -116.56 -0.21 25.50
CA ILE A 371 -116.43 -1.00 24.27
C ILE A 371 -117.40 -2.20 24.30
N GLU A 372 -117.49 -2.95 25.39
CA GLU A 372 -118.41 -4.10 25.50
C GLU A 372 -119.88 -3.65 25.43
N ALA A 373 -120.24 -2.52 26.06
CA ALA A 373 -121.56 -1.91 25.95
C ALA A 373 -121.88 -1.46 24.50
N GLN A 374 -120.94 -0.88 23.76
CA GLN A 374 -121.13 -0.51 22.36
C GLN A 374 -121.33 -1.75 21.47
N VAL A 375 -120.56 -2.82 21.70
CA VAL A 375 -120.72 -4.10 20.98
C VAL A 375 -122.08 -4.76 21.32
N ALA A 376 -122.55 -4.67 22.56
CA ALA A 376 -123.87 -5.13 22.95
C ALA A 376 -124.99 -4.34 22.25
N ALA A 377 -124.91 -3.00 22.23
CA ALA A 377 -125.87 -2.14 21.53
C ALA A 377 -125.87 -2.39 20.02
N TYR A 378 -124.71 -2.61 19.39
CA TYR A 378 -124.62 -2.97 17.97
C TYR A 378 -125.24 -4.34 17.67
N ARG A 379 -125.04 -5.34 18.54
CA ARG A 379 -125.70 -6.65 18.43
C ARG A 379 -127.21 -6.58 18.64
N GLU A 380 -127.70 -5.65 19.47
CA GLU A 380 -129.14 -5.40 19.61
C GLU A 380 -129.72 -4.68 18.38
N ARG A 381 -128.95 -3.74 17.80
CA ARG A 381 -129.29 -3.06 16.54
C ARG A 381 -129.43 -4.05 15.37
N LEU A 382 -128.45 -4.94 15.19
CA LEU A 382 -128.51 -6.01 14.19
C LEU A 382 -129.69 -6.97 14.40
N ARG A 383 -130.17 -7.17 15.65
CA ARG A 383 -131.40 -7.93 15.91
C ARG A 383 -132.69 -7.18 15.59
N ARG A 384 -132.67 -5.84 15.54
CA ARG A 384 -133.80 -5.00 15.07
C ARG A 384 -133.80 -4.82 13.56
N GLU A 385 -132.62 -4.72 12.95
CA GLU A 385 -132.46 -4.49 11.50
C GLU A 385 -132.47 -5.81 10.70
N GLY A 386 -132.08 -6.94 11.29
CA GLY A 386 -132.16 -8.28 10.69
C GLY A 386 -133.56 -8.90 10.61
N ALA A 387 -134.62 -8.10 10.71
CA ALA A 387 -136.02 -8.52 10.66
C ALA A 387 -136.75 -8.10 9.36
N ALA A 388 -136.01 -7.81 8.29
CA ALA A 388 -136.57 -7.49 6.97
C ALA A 388 -135.68 -8.01 5.82
N SER A 389 -136.25 -8.89 4.97
CA SER A 389 -135.66 -9.53 3.77
C SER A 389 -134.39 -10.39 3.96
N GLY A 390 -134.17 -11.48 3.23
CA GLY A 390 -135.08 -12.20 2.32
C GLY A 390 -134.45 -12.56 0.96
N ALA A 391 -134.36 -13.86 0.69
CA ALA A 391 -134.09 -14.52 -0.60
C ALA A 391 -132.66 -14.49 -1.21
N GLU A 392 -132.07 -15.70 -1.28
CA GLU A 392 -131.55 -16.36 -2.50
C GLU A 392 -130.60 -15.63 -3.47
N THR A 393 -129.38 -16.16 -3.65
CA THR A 393 -128.98 -17.01 -4.81
C THR A 393 -127.49 -17.40 -4.72
N GLY A 394 -127.07 -18.47 -5.43
CA GLY A 394 -125.72 -19.05 -5.34
C GLY A 394 -124.74 -18.63 -6.45
N GLY A 395 -123.57 -19.29 -6.50
CA GLY A 395 -122.60 -19.15 -7.59
C GLY A 395 -121.18 -19.63 -7.23
N ASP A 396 -120.71 -20.70 -7.87
CA ASP A 396 -119.31 -21.13 -7.87
C ASP A 396 -118.47 -20.34 -8.90
N ALA A 397 -117.15 -20.15 -8.67
CA ALA A 397 -116.12 -20.07 -9.75
C ALA A 397 -114.67 -19.87 -9.24
N SER A 398 -113.96 -20.99 -9.03
CA SER A 398 -112.61 -21.31 -9.55
C SER A 398 -111.63 -20.25 -10.14
N THR A 399 -110.39 -20.28 -9.61
CA THR A 399 -109.08 -20.41 -10.34
C THR A 399 -108.36 -19.24 -11.07
N SER A 400 -107.06 -19.49 -11.34
CA SER A 400 -106.01 -18.75 -12.08
C SER A 400 -105.37 -17.54 -11.36
N ASP A 401 -104.05 -17.41 -11.12
CA ASP A 401 -102.78 -18.08 -11.54
C ASP A 401 -102.04 -17.48 -12.79
N ALA A 402 -100.71 -17.64 -12.78
CA ALA A 402 -99.65 -17.08 -13.67
C ALA A 402 -99.38 -15.55 -13.52
N GLY A 403 -98.14 -15.04 -13.66
CA GLY A 403 -96.82 -15.66 -13.96
C GLY A 403 -95.66 -14.89 -13.26
N ARG A 404 -94.45 -15.44 -13.05
CA ARG A 404 -93.41 -15.96 -13.99
C ARG A 404 -92.59 -14.86 -14.68
N ASP A 405 -91.27 -14.98 -14.88
CA ASP A 405 -90.18 -15.88 -14.37
C ASP A 405 -88.95 -14.94 -14.04
N ASP A 406 -87.66 -15.25 -13.85
CA ASP A 406 -86.83 -16.47 -14.02
C ASP A 406 -85.48 -16.37 -13.20
N ALA A 407 -84.72 -17.48 -13.18
CA ALA A 407 -83.25 -17.61 -13.20
C ALA A 407 -82.35 -17.23 -11.98
N GLY A 408 -81.64 -18.26 -11.45
CA GLY A 408 -80.34 -18.13 -10.75
C GLY A 408 -80.22 -18.82 -9.37
N SER A 409 -80.21 -20.17 -9.24
CA SER A 409 -79.10 -21.11 -9.52
C SER A 409 -77.91 -20.99 -8.51
N TYR A 410 -77.40 -22.03 -7.80
CA TYR A 410 -77.58 -23.49 -7.89
C TYR A 410 -77.35 -24.21 -6.52
N TYR A 411 -77.89 -25.44 -6.37
CA TYR A 411 -77.94 -26.45 -5.27
C TYR A 411 -76.75 -26.55 -4.28
N ASP A 412 -76.86 -26.92 -2.99
CA ASP A 412 -77.77 -27.82 -2.19
C ASP A 412 -77.32 -29.30 -2.05
N TYR A 413 -77.05 -29.77 -0.81
CA TYR A 413 -77.57 -31.02 -0.18
C TYR A 413 -77.06 -31.26 1.29
N GLU A 414 -77.94 -31.75 2.18
CA GLU A 414 -77.66 -32.37 3.51
C GLU A 414 -77.38 -33.92 3.35
N PRO A 415 -77.35 -34.85 4.37
CA PRO A 415 -77.54 -34.75 5.84
C PRO A 415 -76.68 -35.67 6.77
N ARG A 416 -76.97 -35.59 8.10
CA ARG A 416 -77.13 -36.63 9.17
C ARG A 416 -76.47 -38.05 9.03
N GLU A 417 -76.13 -38.82 10.08
CA GLU A 417 -76.55 -38.82 11.51
C GLU A 417 -75.60 -39.60 12.49
N ASP A 418 -75.63 -39.20 13.77
CA ASP A 418 -75.50 -39.92 15.08
C ASP A 418 -74.88 -41.36 15.26
N ARG A 419 -74.28 -41.58 16.46
CA ARG A 419 -74.17 -42.82 17.31
C ARG A 419 -72.83 -43.59 17.56
N ARG A 420 -72.34 -43.39 18.81
CA ARG A 420 -72.00 -44.38 19.89
C ARG A 420 -71.00 -45.55 19.66
N GLY A 421 -70.05 -45.73 20.61
CA GLY A 421 -69.71 -47.08 21.10
C GLY A 421 -68.39 -47.39 21.87
N ARG A 422 -68.48 -47.53 23.21
CA ARG A 422 -67.94 -48.65 24.04
C ARG A 422 -66.42 -48.76 24.42
N ASP A 423 -66.15 -48.76 25.74
CA ASP A 423 -64.90 -49.12 26.47
C ASP A 423 -64.77 -50.67 26.73
N PRO A 424 -63.98 -51.25 27.68
CA PRO A 424 -62.78 -50.81 28.45
C PRO A 424 -61.63 -51.87 28.60
N ALA A 425 -60.46 -51.47 29.14
CA ALA A 425 -59.47 -52.25 29.94
C ALA A 425 -58.43 -51.25 30.56
N GLY A 426 -57.68 -51.45 31.66
CA GLY A 426 -57.16 -52.64 32.37
C GLY A 426 -55.64 -52.78 32.09
N GLU A 427 -54.68 -52.84 33.02
CA GLU A 427 -54.68 -52.94 34.49
C GLU A 427 -53.40 -52.34 35.18
N TRP A 428 -53.50 -52.11 36.50
CA TRP A 428 -52.55 -52.33 37.62
C TRP A 428 -51.06 -52.76 37.34
N SER A 429 -50.02 -52.41 38.13
CA SER A 429 -49.90 -51.53 39.32
C SER A 429 -48.45 -51.37 39.86
N ARG A 430 -48.25 -50.51 40.89
CA ARG A 430 -47.31 -50.57 42.07
C ARG A 430 -45.88 -51.18 41.86
N GLY A 431 -44.77 -50.59 42.31
CA GLY A 431 -44.52 -49.39 43.13
C GLY A 431 -44.29 -49.69 44.64
N ARG A 432 -43.09 -49.38 45.18
CA ARG A 432 -42.78 -49.30 46.64
C ARG A 432 -41.58 -48.37 46.93
N ARG A 433 -41.48 -47.88 48.18
CA ARG A 433 -40.38 -47.04 48.72
C ARG A 433 -39.88 -47.59 50.08
N GLY A 434 -38.74 -47.10 50.55
CA GLY A 434 -38.27 -47.14 51.94
C GLY A 434 -37.13 -48.15 52.20
N ARG A 435 -36.29 -47.97 53.23
CA ARG A 435 -36.13 -46.83 54.17
C ARG A 435 -34.79 -46.97 54.92
N ASP A 436 -34.26 -45.85 55.44
CA ASP A 436 -33.52 -45.59 56.70
C ASP A 436 -32.77 -46.77 57.42
N ASP A 437 -31.55 -46.68 57.99
CA ASP A 437 -30.47 -45.65 58.02
C ASP A 437 -29.08 -46.27 58.41
N PRO A 438 -28.21 -45.83 59.38
CA PRO A 438 -26.78 -45.59 59.08
C PRO A 438 -25.73 -46.52 59.76
N GLY A 439 -24.47 -46.50 59.28
CA GLY A 439 -23.32 -46.91 60.11
C GLY A 439 -21.95 -47.19 59.42
N ALA A 440 -20.88 -46.65 60.02
CA ALA A 440 -19.48 -47.12 60.04
C ALA A 440 -18.63 -47.28 58.73
N GLY A 441 -17.70 -46.34 58.53
CA GLY A 441 -16.24 -46.60 58.49
C GLY A 441 -15.63 -47.38 57.32
N GLY A 442 -14.91 -46.67 56.43
CA GLY A 442 -14.05 -47.31 55.43
C GLY A 442 -13.28 -46.32 54.55
N GLU A 443 -12.14 -45.81 55.01
CA GLU A 443 -11.27 -44.98 54.17
C GLU A 443 -10.68 -45.79 53.00
N ARG A 444 -10.95 -45.37 51.76
CA ARG A 444 -10.22 -45.83 50.58
C ARG A 444 -10.08 -44.70 49.58
N TRP A 445 -8.82 -44.36 49.25
CA TRP A 445 -8.46 -43.31 48.31
C TRP A 445 -8.74 -43.71 46.86
N GLU A 446 -10.02 -43.69 46.44
CA GLU A 446 -10.33 -43.61 45.03
C GLU A 446 -9.92 -42.23 44.51
N ARG A 447 -8.80 -42.18 43.78
CA ARG A 447 -8.50 -41.02 42.94
C ARG A 447 -9.65 -40.84 41.97
N GLU A 448 -10.24 -39.65 41.94
CA GLU A 448 -11.10 -39.23 40.83
C GLU A 448 -10.33 -39.31 39.50
N ARG A 449 -10.41 -40.47 38.84
CA ARG A 449 -10.21 -40.56 37.41
C ARG A 449 -11.39 -39.84 36.77
N ARG A 450 -11.29 -38.50 36.66
CA ARG A 450 -12.18 -37.69 35.82
C ARG A 450 -12.42 -38.48 34.52
N PRO A 451 -13.67 -38.83 34.16
CA PRO A 451 -13.92 -39.65 32.99
C PRO A 451 -13.29 -38.95 31.79
N ALA A 452 -12.40 -39.66 31.10
CA ALA A 452 -11.72 -39.12 29.94
C ALA A 452 -12.80 -38.69 28.92
N PRO A 453 -12.76 -37.45 28.39
CA PRO A 453 -13.86 -36.89 27.63
C PRO A 453 -14.11 -37.72 26.37
N SER A 454 -15.14 -38.58 26.43
CA SER A 454 -15.48 -39.58 25.41
C SER A 454 -16.27 -38.97 24.25
N GLY A 455 -15.72 -37.90 23.68
CA GLY A 455 -16.23 -37.21 22.50
C GLY A 455 -15.07 -36.55 21.75
N PRO A 456 -15.21 -36.29 20.43
CA PRO A 456 -14.14 -35.67 19.65
C PRO A 456 -13.83 -34.27 20.19
N ALA A 457 -12.70 -34.14 20.89
CA ALA A 457 -12.29 -32.89 21.52
C ALA A 457 -12.12 -31.79 20.45
N ARG A 458 -13.12 -30.91 20.35
CA ARG A 458 -13.21 -29.86 19.33
C ARG A 458 -11.91 -29.06 19.27
N ARG A 459 -11.43 -28.77 18.06
CA ARG A 459 -10.32 -27.83 17.84
C ARG A 459 -10.89 -26.43 18.07
N GLY A 460 -10.36 -25.68 19.03
CA GLY A 460 -10.72 -24.28 19.21
C GLY A 460 -10.44 -23.48 17.92
N PRO A 461 -11.20 -22.39 17.66
CA PRO A 461 -10.89 -21.52 16.54
C PRO A 461 -9.47 -20.98 16.70
N THR A 462 -8.81 -20.59 15.61
CA THR A 462 -7.52 -19.90 15.73
C THR A 462 -7.80 -18.42 15.97
N VAL A 463 -7.22 -17.83 17.01
CA VAL A 463 -7.43 -16.42 17.36
C VAL A 463 -6.36 -15.54 16.74
N PHE A 464 -5.10 -15.94 16.88
CA PHE A 464 -3.98 -15.36 16.13
C PHE A 464 -2.89 -16.40 15.88
N HIS A 465 -2.05 -16.13 14.89
CA HIS A 465 -0.85 -16.90 14.59
C HIS A 465 0.26 -15.94 14.15
N VAL A 466 1.47 -16.11 14.69
CA VAL A 466 2.66 -15.35 14.29
C VAL A 466 3.82 -16.32 14.12
N GLY A 467 4.55 -16.23 13.01
CA GLY A 467 5.70 -17.09 12.74
C GLY A 467 6.84 -16.36 12.03
N ALA A 468 8.06 -16.72 12.38
CA ALA A 468 9.29 -16.24 11.73
C ALA A 468 10.07 -17.44 11.18
N GLY A 469 10.72 -17.25 10.05
CA GLY A 469 11.37 -18.33 9.31
C GLY A 469 12.52 -17.85 8.45
N ILE A 470 13.33 -18.81 8.01
CA ILE A 470 14.38 -18.60 7.03
C ILE A 470 14.00 -19.40 5.78
N SER A 471 14.00 -18.73 4.64
CA SER A 471 13.92 -19.35 3.32
C SER A 471 15.29 -19.39 2.67
N TYR A 472 15.49 -20.34 1.77
CA TYR A 472 16.56 -20.35 0.79
C TYR A 472 15.92 -20.22 -0.59
N MET A 473 16.23 -19.14 -1.31
CA MET A 473 15.63 -18.81 -2.60
C MET A 473 16.65 -18.97 -3.73
N TYR A 474 16.24 -19.69 -4.77
CA TYR A 474 16.85 -19.62 -6.09
C TYR A 474 15.93 -18.81 -7.00
N ARG A 475 16.49 -17.89 -7.78
CA ARG A 475 15.74 -17.06 -8.72
C ARG A 475 16.42 -17.06 -10.09
N GLN A 476 15.62 -17.17 -11.15
CA GLN A 476 16.08 -17.15 -12.54
C GLN A 476 15.12 -16.30 -13.38
N MET A 477 15.60 -15.16 -13.85
CA MET A 477 14.87 -14.21 -14.68
C MET A 477 15.48 -14.17 -16.08
N SER A 478 14.64 -14.21 -17.11
CA SER A 478 15.04 -14.04 -18.51
C SER A 478 14.11 -13.04 -19.16
N VAL A 479 14.66 -11.99 -19.76
CA VAL A 479 13.92 -11.01 -20.57
C VAL A 479 14.39 -11.15 -22.01
N GLU A 480 13.47 -11.53 -22.88
CA GLU A 480 13.67 -11.53 -24.32
C GLU A 480 13.86 -10.09 -24.81
N VAL A 481 14.67 -9.87 -25.85
CA VAL A 481 14.88 -8.56 -26.45
C VAL A 481 14.71 -8.70 -27.96
N ALA A 482 14.02 -7.75 -28.59
CA ALA A 482 13.73 -7.86 -30.01
C ALA A 482 15.00 -7.72 -30.86
N ASN A 483 15.14 -8.62 -31.84
CA ASN A 483 16.25 -8.68 -32.81
C ASN A 483 17.64 -8.98 -32.21
N THR A 484 17.71 -9.70 -31.08
CA THR A 484 18.95 -10.25 -30.52
C THR A 484 18.81 -11.75 -30.25
N ASP A 485 19.80 -12.56 -30.64
CA ASP A 485 19.80 -14.02 -30.40
C ASP A 485 20.01 -14.39 -28.91
N ASP A 486 20.53 -13.46 -28.10
CA ASP A 486 20.85 -13.64 -26.67
C ASP A 486 19.88 -12.87 -25.76
N PRO A 487 19.11 -13.53 -24.87
CA PRO A 487 18.24 -12.84 -23.91
C PRO A 487 19.00 -12.19 -22.75
N ARG A 488 18.37 -11.21 -22.09
CA ARG A 488 18.83 -10.61 -20.81
C ARG A 488 18.53 -11.59 -19.66
N THR A 489 19.52 -12.36 -19.27
CA THR A 489 19.43 -13.39 -18.23
C THR A 489 20.02 -12.91 -16.91
N TYR A 490 19.30 -13.14 -15.81
CA TYR A 490 19.76 -13.01 -14.43
C TYR A 490 19.51 -14.33 -13.69
N GLU A 491 20.55 -14.87 -13.06
CA GLU A 491 20.43 -16.03 -12.17
C GLU A 491 21.00 -15.67 -10.79
N ALA A 492 20.27 -16.02 -9.74
CA ALA A 492 20.64 -15.79 -8.35
C ALA A 492 20.84 -17.14 -7.64
N PRO A 493 22.10 -17.60 -7.48
CA PRO A 493 22.38 -18.91 -6.94
C PRO A 493 22.17 -18.98 -5.42
N GLY A 494 20.93 -19.22 -5.00
CA GLY A 494 20.61 -19.72 -3.66
C GLY A 494 20.94 -18.77 -2.51
N PHE A 495 20.08 -17.79 -2.23
CA PHE A 495 20.29 -16.83 -1.15
C PHE A 495 19.33 -17.02 0.04
N PRO A 496 19.78 -16.70 1.28
CA PRO A 496 18.91 -16.74 2.46
C PRO A 496 17.99 -15.51 2.54
N GLU A 497 16.73 -15.75 2.89
CA GLU A 497 15.69 -14.74 3.04
C GLU A 497 15.00 -14.89 4.40
N LEU A 498 14.80 -13.77 5.11
CA LEU A 498 14.02 -13.72 6.34
C LEU A 498 12.52 -13.57 5.99
N THR A 499 11.69 -14.52 6.42
CA THR A 499 10.23 -14.43 6.37
C THR A 499 9.65 -14.16 7.76
N ILE A 500 8.70 -13.23 7.85
CA ILE A 500 7.82 -12.99 8.99
C ILE A 500 6.37 -13.05 8.50
N ALA A 501 5.51 -13.80 9.18
CA ALA A 501 4.08 -13.89 8.91
C ALA A 501 3.26 -13.65 10.18
N ALA A 502 2.15 -12.93 10.06
CA ALA A 502 1.17 -12.72 11.11
C ALA A 502 -0.25 -12.86 10.57
N GLU A 503 -1.13 -13.46 11.37
CA GLU A 503 -2.53 -13.74 11.06
C GLU A 503 -3.39 -13.45 12.30
N LEU A 504 -4.53 -12.79 12.10
CA LEU A 504 -5.47 -12.41 13.16
C LEU A 504 -6.89 -12.76 12.74
N PHE A 505 -7.69 -13.31 13.64
CA PHE A 505 -9.08 -13.71 13.40
C PHE A 505 -10.00 -12.92 14.36
N PRO A 506 -10.46 -11.71 14.00
CA PRO A 506 -11.18 -10.83 14.92
C PRO A 506 -12.48 -11.44 15.48
N ALA A 507 -13.17 -12.25 14.66
CA ALA A 507 -14.36 -12.96 15.10
C ALA A 507 -14.05 -14.04 16.14
N ALA A 508 -12.96 -14.80 15.97
CA ALA A 508 -12.50 -15.77 16.96
C ALA A 508 -12.05 -15.08 18.27
N LEU A 509 -11.36 -13.94 18.17
CA LEU A 509 -10.98 -13.10 19.32
C LEU A 509 -12.20 -12.61 20.10
N ALA A 510 -13.31 -12.33 19.42
CA ALA A 510 -14.61 -11.98 20.01
C ALA A 510 -15.42 -13.21 20.50
N GLY A 511 -14.87 -14.42 20.49
CA GLY A 511 -15.53 -15.63 20.95
C GLY A 511 -16.52 -16.27 19.97
N ALA A 512 -16.56 -15.82 18.70
CA ALA A 512 -17.37 -16.48 17.68
C ALA A 512 -16.84 -17.88 17.35
N SER A 513 -17.71 -18.75 16.82
CA SER A 513 -17.37 -20.12 16.44
C SER A 513 -17.96 -20.51 15.08
N GLY A 514 -17.58 -21.68 14.57
CA GLY A 514 -17.97 -22.11 13.21
C GLY A 514 -17.34 -21.23 12.13
N ALA A 515 -17.97 -21.16 10.95
CA ALA A 515 -17.42 -20.49 9.78
C ALA A 515 -17.04 -19.01 10.02
N ALA A 516 -17.80 -18.28 10.84
CA ALA A 516 -17.53 -16.87 11.15
C ALA A 516 -16.16 -16.67 11.83
N SER A 517 -15.74 -17.60 12.69
CA SER A 517 -14.41 -17.59 13.34
C SER A 517 -13.24 -17.84 12.36
N GLY A 518 -13.54 -18.28 11.14
CA GLY A 518 -12.58 -18.54 10.07
C GLY A 518 -12.15 -17.30 9.28
N LEU A 519 -12.85 -16.17 9.41
CA LEU A 519 -12.51 -14.92 8.74
C LEU A 519 -11.41 -14.19 9.51
N GLY A 520 -10.34 -13.81 8.81
CA GLY A 520 -9.19 -13.15 9.39
C GLY A 520 -8.45 -12.23 8.42
N LEU A 521 -7.40 -11.60 8.94
CA LEU A 521 -6.45 -10.76 8.22
C LEU A 521 -5.07 -11.41 8.29
N PHE A 522 -4.24 -11.20 7.26
CA PHE A 522 -2.83 -11.60 7.27
C PHE A 522 -1.92 -10.46 6.83
N GLY A 523 -0.66 -10.56 7.25
CA GLY A 523 0.46 -9.82 6.70
C GLY A 523 1.70 -10.72 6.64
N THR A 524 2.43 -10.69 5.53
CA THR A 524 3.73 -11.34 5.37
C THR A 524 4.76 -10.32 4.91
N PHE A 525 5.90 -10.29 5.60
CA PHE A 525 7.08 -9.53 5.24
C PHE A 525 8.22 -10.50 4.95
N ARG A 526 8.95 -10.25 3.87
CA ARG A 526 9.98 -11.12 3.30
C ARG A 526 11.14 -10.24 2.84
N ARG A 527 12.38 -10.57 3.19
CA ARG A 527 13.56 -9.81 2.79
C ARG A 527 14.81 -10.68 2.64
N ALA A 528 15.43 -10.61 1.46
CA ALA A 528 16.73 -11.25 1.21
C ALA A 528 17.82 -10.63 2.09
N LEU A 529 18.70 -11.48 2.65
CA LEU A 529 19.75 -11.05 3.58
C LEU A 529 21.06 -10.69 2.89
N TYR A 530 21.35 -11.33 1.76
CA TYR A 530 22.46 -11.02 0.87
C TYR A 530 22.08 -11.53 -0.53
N VAL A 531 22.16 -10.68 -1.56
CA VAL A 531 22.06 -11.09 -2.96
C VAL A 531 23.12 -10.33 -3.74
N ALA A 532 23.80 -11.04 -4.64
CA ALA A 532 24.68 -10.46 -5.64
C ALA A 532 24.32 -11.08 -6.98
N THR A 533 24.35 -10.26 -8.03
CA THR A 533 24.21 -10.67 -9.42
C THR A 533 25.58 -10.59 -10.06
N SER A 534 26.11 -11.70 -10.58
CA SER A 534 27.33 -11.65 -11.37
C SER A 534 27.01 -11.50 -12.87
N GLY A 535 27.89 -10.84 -13.61
CA GLY A 535 27.70 -10.63 -15.05
C GLY A 535 28.96 -10.12 -15.76
N PRO A 536 29.02 -10.23 -17.10
CA PRO A 536 30.17 -9.78 -17.88
C PRO A 536 30.28 -8.25 -17.91
N SER A 537 31.46 -7.75 -17.63
CA SER A 537 31.86 -6.36 -17.86
C SER A 537 31.70 -5.96 -19.34
N GLY A 538 31.41 -4.68 -19.57
CA GLY A 538 31.16 -4.11 -20.89
C GLY A 538 32.35 -4.18 -21.88
N PRO A 539 32.14 -3.75 -23.14
CA PRO A 539 33.04 -4.00 -24.26
C PRO A 539 34.47 -3.42 -24.11
N ASP A 540 34.65 -2.41 -23.24
CA ASP A 540 35.97 -1.82 -22.94
C ASP A 540 36.83 -2.68 -21.99
N SER A 541 36.30 -3.79 -21.46
CA SER A 541 37.01 -4.75 -20.61
C SER A 541 36.42 -6.16 -20.73
N PRO A 542 36.59 -6.85 -21.87
CA PRO A 542 35.94 -8.15 -22.09
C PRO A 542 36.48 -9.24 -21.15
N GLY A 543 35.58 -9.86 -20.37
CA GLY A 543 35.88 -11.09 -19.62
C GLY A 543 36.18 -10.92 -18.12
N ALA A 544 35.95 -9.75 -17.53
CA ALA A 544 35.82 -9.65 -16.07
C ALA A 544 34.37 -9.93 -15.64
N GLU A 545 34.21 -10.60 -14.50
CA GLU A 545 32.89 -10.84 -13.89
C GLU A 545 32.68 -9.78 -12.80
N ILE A 546 31.61 -8.99 -12.92
CA ILE A 546 31.25 -7.92 -11.99
C ILE A 546 30.12 -8.40 -11.08
N ASP A 547 30.38 -8.41 -9.77
CA ASP A 547 29.35 -8.54 -8.75
C ASP A 547 28.57 -7.22 -8.60
N VAL A 548 27.30 -7.24 -8.96
CA VAL A 548 26.33 -6.18 -8.68
C VAL A 548 25.59 -6.53 -7.38
N PRO A 549 25.71 -5.70 -6.31
CA PRO A 549 24.88 -5.85 -5.13
C PRO A 549 23.39 -5.70 -5.46
N THR A 550 22.55 -6.63 -4.98
CA THR A 550 21.10 -6.59 -5.17
C THR A 550 20.34 -6.79 -3.86
N ALA A 551 19.11 -6.28 -3.80
CA ALA A 551 18.25 -6.38 -2.63
C ALA A 551 16.81 -6.72 -3.03
N GLU A 552 16.21 -7.71 -2.38
CA GLU A 552 14.84 -8.15 -2.63
C GLU A 552 13.98 -8.07 -1.36
N GLN A 553 12.76 -7.54 -1.49
CA GLN A 553 11.80 -7.39 -0.40
C GLN A 553 10.34 -7.54 -0.88
N GLU A 554 9.57 -8.42 -0.25
CA GLU A 554 8.12 -8.57 -0.46
C GLU A 554 7.35 -8.18 0.82
N LEU A 555 6.33 -7.33 0.67
CA LEU A 555 5.36 -6.99 1.71
C LEU A 555 3.95 -7.20 1.15
N LEU A 556 3.20 -8.13 1.73
CA LEU A 556 1.85 -8.51 1.31
C LEU A 556 0.91 -8.50 2.51
N GLY A 557 -0.30 -7.95 2.36
CA GLY A 557 -1.33 -7.98 3.40
C GLY A 557 -2.73 -8.13 2.81
N GLY A 558 -3.65 -8.75 3.55
CA GLY A 558 -4.95 -9.07 2.99
C GLY A 558 -5.94 -9.73 3.93
N GLY A 559 -7.08 -10.12 3.35
CA GLY A 559 -8.10 -10.94 4.01
C GLY A 559 -7.88 -12.42 3.73
N LEU A 560 -8.12 -13.26 4.73
CA LEU A 560 -8.09 -14.71 4.61
C LEU A 560 -9.35 -15.33 5.21
N PHE A 561 -9.73 -16.49 4.69
CA PHE A 561 -10.84 -17.30 5.19
C PHE A 561 -10.40 -18.75 5.33
N ARG A 562 -10.52 -19.33 6.52
CA ARG A 562 -10.22 -20.74 6.81
C ARG A 562 -11.44 -21.46 7.37
N VAL A 563 -11.80 -22.59 6.75
CA VAL A 563 -12.94 -23.41 7.18
C VAL A 563 -12.55 -24.89 7.30
N PRO A 564 -12.79 -25.54 8.45
CA PRO A 564 -12.60 -26.98 8.58
C PRO A 564 -13.72 -27.73 7.84
N MET A 565 -13.34 -28.64 6.96
CA MET A 565 -14.21 -29.57 6.25
C MET A 565 -14.66 -30.70 7.18
N GLY A 566 -15.56 -30.36 8.11
CA GLY A 566 -16.13 -31.26 9.11
C GLY A 566 -15.71 -30.95 10.55
N THR A 567 -16.13 -31.81 11.47
CA THR A 567 -16.11 -31.57 12.93
C THR A 567 -14.98 -32.27 13.67
N ASN A 568 -14.17 -33.09 12.99
CA ASN A 568 -13.15 -33.95 13.61
C ASN A 568 -11.76 -33.29 13.61
N ARG A 569 -10.88 -33.68 14.55
CA ARG A 569 -9.48 -33.17 14.58
C ARG A 569 -8.66 -33.50 13.31
N ARG A 570 -9.08 -34.50 12.53
CA ARG A 570 -8.49 -34.88 11.23
C ARG A 570 -9.24 -34.32 10.01
N SER A 571 -10.28 -33.50 10.20
CA SER A 571 -10.93 -32.80 9.07
C SER A 571 -9.92 -31.89 8.36
N PRO A 572 -9.84 -31.92 7.02
CA PRO A 572 -9.06 -30.96 6.26
C PRO A 572 -9.49 -29.52 6.57
N ILE A 573 -8.59 -28.56 6.43
CA ILE A 573 -8.91 -27.13 6.54
C ILE A 573 -8.70 -26.52 5.17
N PHE A 574 -9.77 -26.02 4.56
CA PHE A 574 -9.68 -25.20 3.35
C PHE A 574 -9.29 -23.77 3.72
N SER A 575 -8.49 -23.15 2.88
CA SER A 575 -8.07 -21.77 2.98
C SER A 575 -8.23 -21.05 1.64
N LEU A 576 -8.78 -19.84 1.71
CA LEU A 576 -8.84 -18.86 0.62
C LEU A 576 -8.25 -17.56 1.16
N SER A 577 -7.49 -16.84 0.35
CA SER A 577 -6.96 -15.52 0.72
C SER A 577 -6.88 -14.61 -0.50
N VAL A 578 -7.06 -13.30 -0.25
CA VAL A 578 -6.83 -12.24 -1.22
C VAL A 578 -6.10 -11.11 -0.51
N GLY A 579 -4.94 -10.73 -1.03
CA GLY A 579 -4.13 -9.64 -0.51
C GLY A 579 -3.63 -8.68 -1.59
N TYR A 580 -3.23 -7.49 -1.15
CA TYR A 580 -2.51 -6.50 -1.94
C TYR A 580 -1.12 -6.33 -1.34
N GLY A 581 -0.10 -6.17 -2.19
CA GLY A 581 1.28 -6.12 -1.74
C GLY A 581 2.21 -5.41 -2.71
N THR A 582 3.45 -5.26 -2.27
CA THR A 582 4.56 -4.73 -3.04
C THR A 582 5.69 -5.75 -3.05
N PHE A 583 6.36 -5.89 -4.18
CA PHE A 583 7.60 -6.63 -4.33
C PHE A 583 8.62 -5.68 -4.94
N VAL A 584 9.79 -5.56 -4.32
CA VAL A 584 10.85 -4.65 -4.75
C VAL A 584 12.12 -5.45 -4.97
N PHE A 585 12.71 -5.31 -6.15
CA PHE A 585 14.02 -5.84 -6.49
C PHE A 585 14.91 -4.68 -6.96
N GLN A 586 15.86 -4.31 -6.12
CA GLN A 586 16.80 -3.20 -6.34
C GLN A 586 18.13 -3.74 -6.85
N LEU A 587 18.73 -3.05 -7.82
CA LEU A 587 20.10 -3.28 -8.27
C LEU A 587 20.95 -2.04 -8.03
N ASP A 588 22.23 -2.22 -7.73
CA ASP A 588 23.18 -1.10 -7.66
C ASP A 588 23.40 -0.49 -9.04
N ARG A 589 23.00 0.78 -9.22
CA ARG A 589 23.00 1.46 -10.52
C ARG A 589 24.39 1.65 -11.09
N ASP A 590 25.38 1.91 -10.23
CA ASP A 590 26.75 2.21 -10.67
C ASP A 590 27.47 0.92 -11.08
N ALA A 591 27.26 -0.18 -10.36
CA ALA A 591 27.73 -1.51 -10.77
C ALA A 591 27.01 -2.01 -12.05
N MET A 592 25.69 -1.83 -12.14
CA MET A 592 24.93 -2.16 -13.37
C MET A 592 25.42 -1.39 -14.60
N SER A 593 25.85 -0.13 -14.45
CA SER A 593 26.36 0.68 -15.57
C SER A 593 27.65 0.14 -16.20
N GLN A 594 28.38 -0.74 -15.49
CA GLN A 594 29.65 -1.34 -15.92
C GLN A 594 29.48 -2.69 -16.63
N LEU A 595 28.28 -3.30 -16.55
CA LEU A 595 27.92 -4.50 -17.30
C LEU A 595 27.67 -4.21 -18.79
N ASP A 596 27.79 -5.23 -19.63
CA ASP A 596 27.37 -5.18 -21.04
C ASP A 596 25.93 -4.60 -21.17
N PRO A 597 25.69 -3.58 -22.02
CA PRO A 597 24.37 -2.99 -22.23
C PRO A 597 23.23 -3.97 -22.57
N ASN A 598 23.57 -5.14 -23.12
CA ASN A 598 22.65 -6.24 -23.45
C ASN A 598 22.41 -7.22 -22.30
N LYS A 599 23.03 -7.02 -21.13
CA LYS A 599 22.78 -7.77 -19.89
C LYS A 599 22.29 -6.86 -18.73
N GLN A 600 22.26 -5.54 -18.93
CA GLN A 600 21.67 -4.59 -17.96
C GLN A 600 20.16 -4.82 -17.75
N MET A 601 19.66 -4.48 -16.55
CA MET A 601 18.28 -4.60 -16.07
C MET A 601 17.92 -3.40 -15.18
N ALA A 602 16.62 -3.11 -15.02
CA ALA A 602 16.13 -2.05 -14.14
C ALA A 602 15.76 -2.57 -12.73
N THR A 603 15.75 -1.66 -11.76
CA THR A 603 15.00 -1.82 -10.51
C THR A 603 13.54 -2.14 -10.82
N MET A 604 13.02 -3.23 -10.26
CA MET A 604 11.61 -3.62 -10.44
C MET A 604 10.82 -3.33 -9.16
N TYR A 605 9.70 -2.61 -9.30
CA TYR A 605 8.79 -2.28 -8.20
C TYR A 605 7.38 -2.74 -8.54
N TYR A 606 7.08 -4.01 -8.27
CA TYR A 606 5.78 -4.58 -8.59
C TYR A 606 4.74 -4.26 -7.51
N GLN A 607 3.59 -3.69 -7.91
CA GLN A 607 2.39 -3.64 -7.08
C GLN A 607 1.46 -4.80 -7.45
N ASN A 608 1.11 -5.64 -6.48
CA ASN A 608 0.52 -6.95 -6.72
C ASN A 608 -0.84 -7.10 -6.04
N VAL A 609 -1.81 -7.71 -6.74
CA VAL A 609 -2.92 -8.42 -6.10
C VAL A 609 -2.59 -9.92 -6.12
N VAL A 610 -2.76 -10.58 -4.98
CA VAL A 610 -2.44 -12.00 -4.81
C VAL A 610 -3.68 -12.72 -4.30
N GLY A 611 -4.23 -13.63 -5.10
CA GLY A 611 -5.26 -14.59 -4.67
C GLY A 611 -4.62 -15.95 -4.44
N ALA A 612 -4.93 -16.63 -3.34
CA ALA A 612 -4.42 -17.97 -3.08
C ALA A 612 -5.45 -18.91 -2.44
N VAL A 613 -5.42 -20.17 -2.85
CA VAL A 613 -6.26 -21.27 -2.37
C VAL A 613 -5.39 -22.45 -1.92
N GLY A 614 -5.72 -23.05 -0.79
CA GLY A 614 -4.96 -24.17 -0.24
C GLY A 614 -5.75 -25.05 0.71
N VAL A 615 -5.28 -26.28 0.92
CA VAL A 615 -5.86 -27.29 1.80
C VAL A 615 -4.79 -27.82 2.75
N SER A 616 -5.10 -27.79 4.04
CA SER A 616 -4.33 -28.42 5.11
C SER A 616 -4.96 -29.77 5.47
N ILE A 617 -4.21 -30.86 5.36
CA ILE A 617 -4.68 -32.23 5.62
C ILE A 617 -3.97 -32.76 6.88
N PRO A 618 -4.65 -32.87 8.04
CA PRO A 618 -4.02 -33.37 9.27
C PRO A 618 -3.76 -34.88 9.18
N LEU A 619 -2.48 -35.24 9.00
CA LEU A 619 -2.00 -36.63 8.90
C LEU A 619 -2.09 -37.37 10.24
N THR A 620 -1.99 -36.66 11.36
CA THR A 620 -1.91 -37.26 12.70
C THR A 620 -2.85 -36.59 13.71
N SER A 621 -3.19 -37.32 14.78
CA SER A 621 -3.90 -36.77 15.94
C SER A 621 -3.02 -35.87 16.82
N SER A 622 -1.70 -35.94 16.68
CA SER A 622 -0.71 -35.04 17.31
C SER A 622 -0.51 -33.72 16.55
N GLY A 623 -1.20 -33.52 15.42
CA GLY A 623 -1.29 -32.22 14.75
C GLY A 623 -0.33 -32.00 13.58
N LEU A 624 0.50 -32.98 13.20
CA LEU A 624 1.19 -32.98 11.90
C LEU A 624 0.16 -32.94 10.78
N ALA A 625 0.34 -32.03 9.82
CA ALA A 625 -0.45 -31.85 8.63
C ALA A 625 0.44 -31.73 7.38
N PHE A 626 -0.14 -32.01 6.23
CA PHE A 626 0.40 -31.65 4.92
C PHE A 626 -0.42 -30.50 4.34
N ASP A 627 0.25 -29.43 3.92
CA ASP A 627 -0.35 -28.21 3.40
C ASP A 627 -0.01 -28.09 1.91
N PHE A 628 -1.02 -27.97 1.03
CA PHE A 628 -0.82 -27.81 -0.41
C PHE A 628 -1.80 -26.79 -0.99
N GLY A 629 -1.37 -26.05 -2.01
CA GLY A 629 -2.23 -25.10 -2.69
C GLY A 629 -1.55 -24.37 -3.85
N GLY A 630 -2.25 -23.36 -4.36
CA GLY A 630 -1.80 -22.52 -5.45
C GLY A 630 -2.18 -21.06 -5.26
N SER A 631 -1.38 -20.17 -5.85
CA SER A 631 -1.57 -18.72 -5.84
C SER A 631 -1.54 -18.16 -7.25
N TYR A 632 -2.36 -17.14 -7.50
CA TYR A 632 -2.29 -16.29 -8.68
C TYR A 632 -1.91 -14.87 -8.26
N ARG A 633 -0.86 -14.34 -8.87
CA ARG A 633 -0.42 -12.94 -8.74
C ARG A 633 -0.84 -12.17 -10.00
N TYR A 634 -1.39 -10.98 -9.84
CA TYR A 634 -1.64 -10.03 -10.92
C TYR A 634 -1.00 -8.68 -10.58
N VAL A 635 -0.26 -8.11 -11.53
CA VAL A 635 0.54 -6.90 -11.33
C VAL A 635 -0.23 -5.68 -11.83
N LEU A 636 -0.29 -4.63 -11.01
CA LEU A 636 -0.96 -3.36 -11.28
C LEU A 636 0.02 -2.25 -11.71
N ASP A 637 1.28 -2.34 -11.27
CA ASP A 637 2.37 -1.43 -11.63
C ASP A 637 3.70 -2.18 -11.56
N VAL A 638 4.70 -1.76 -12.35
CA VAL A 638 6.08 -2.29 -12.40
C VAL A 638 7.13 -1.29 -11.90
N GLY A 639 6.74 -0.05 -11.61
CA GLY A 639 7.65 1.05 -11.24
C GLY A 639 8.00 1.94 -12.44
N GLN A 640 8.60 3.12 -12.17
CA GLN A 640 8.99 4.05 -13.22
C GLN A 640 10.35 3.68 -13.85
N GLU A 641 11.35 3.28 -13.08
CA GLU A 641 12.66 2.85 -13.61
C GLU A 641 12.53 1.70 -14.63
N ALA A 642 11.63 0.75 -14.37
CA ALA A 642 11.28 -0.32 -15.30
C ALA A 642 10.62 0.20 -16.59
N ARG A 643 9.72 1.20 -16.51
CA ARG A 643 9.08 1.82 -17.67
C ARG A 643 10.03 2.71 -18.47
N ASP A 644 10.96 3.38 -17.81
CA ASP A 644 11.98 4.23 -18.45
C ASP A 644 13.01 3.37 -19.21
N LEU A 645 13.33 2.15 -18.73
CA LEU A 645 14.22 1.23 -19.43
C LEU A 645 13.50 0.38 -20.49
N PHE A 646 12.35 -0.24 -20.17
CA PHE A 646 11.70 -1.22 -21.04
C PHE A 646 10.50 -0.67 -21.83
N GLY A 647 9.91 0.46 -21.44
CA GLY A 647 8.82 1.10 -22.17
C GLY A 647 7.63 1.53 -21.31
N SER A 648 7.02 2.66 -21.67
CA SER A 648 5.95 3.30 -20.89
C SER A 648 4.62 2.54 -20.87
N ASP A 649 4.37 1.72 -21.89
CA ASP A 649 3.10 1.00 -22.09
C ASP A 649 3.11 -0.40 -21.45
N THR A 650 4.29 -0.87 -20.98
CA THR A 650 4.52 -2.13 -20.24
C THR A 650 3.32 -2.54 -19.38
N LYS A 651 2.63 -3.60 -19.82
CA LYS A 651 1.35 -4.01 -19.24
C LYS A 651 1.57 -4.94 -18.03
N GLY A 652 0.58 -4.95 -17.14
CA GLY A 652 0.63 -5.68 -15.88
C GLY A 652 0.85 -7.18 -16.06
N GLY A 653 1.99 -7.68 -15.59
CA GLY A 653 2.33 -9.10 -15.56
C GLY A 653 1.41 -9.97 -14.69
N TYR A 654 1.59 -11.28 -14.81
CA TYR A 654 0.84 -12.30 -14.07
C TYR A 654 1.76 -13.42 -13.58
N GLY A 655 1.39 -14.09 -12.48
CA GLY A 655 2.20 -15.19 -11.95
C GLY A 655 1.37 -16.32 -11.37
N PHE A 656 1.84 -17.54 -11.58
CA PHE A 656 1.26 -18.77 -11.06
C PHE A 656 2.23 -19.42 -10.07
N GLY A 657 1.80 -19.53 -8.82
CA GLY A 657 2.55 -20.17 -7.75
C GLY A 657 1.90 -21.47 -7.29
N LEU A 658 2.71 -22.45 -6.92
CA LEU A 658 2.33 -23.66 -6.20
C LEU A 658 3.07 -23.68 -4.87
N HIS A 659 2.41 -24.13 -3.81
CA HIS A 659 3.05 -24.35 -2.50
C HIS A 659 2.74 -25.75 -1.98
N GLY A 660 3.72 -26.37 -1.33
CA GLY A 660 3.59 -27.67 -0.66
C GLY A 660 4.45 -27.73 0.59
N GLY A 661 3.94 -28.29 1.69
CA GLY A 661 4.67 -28.32 2.95
C GLY A 661 4.16 -29.32 3.98
N LEU A 662 4.96 -29.52 5.02
CA LEU A 662 4.67 -30.35 6.19
C LEU A 662 4.89 -29.51 7.44
N GLY A 663 3.89 -29.43 8.30
CA GLY A 663 3.95 -28.66 9.54
C GLY A 663 3.19 -29.32 10.68
N GLY A 664 3.51 -28.95 11.92
CA GLY A 664 2.93 -29.58 13.09
C GLY A 664 2.98 -28.70 14.34
N GLU A 665 2.23 -29.13 15.36
CA GLU A 665 2.29 -28.50 16.68
C GLU A 665 3.40 -29.17 17.50
N ALA A 666 4.38 -28.38 17.95
CA ALA A 666 5.46 -28.81 18.83
C ALA A 666 4.99 -28.79 20.30
N SER A 667 3.83 -29.39 20.59
CA SER A 667 3.21 -29.41 21.92
C SER A 667 4.08 -30.09 22.99
N PHE A 668 5.14 -30.81 22.60
CA PHE A 668 6.16 -31.38 23.49
C PHE A 668 7.16 -30.34 24.04
N MET A 669 7.24 -29.15 23.43
CA MET A 669 8.01 -28.00 23.93
C MET A 669 7.09 -26.94 24.55
N ALA A 670 6.01 -26.57 23.86
CA ALA A 670 4.97 -25.69 24.38
C ALA A 670 3.65 -25.85 23.59
N GLU A 671 2.52 -25.77 24.28
CA GLU A 671 1.19 -25.74 23.62
C GLU A 671 1.08 -24.54 22.66
N GLY A 672 0.52 -24.75 21.47
CA GLY A 672 0.40 -23.70 20.45
C GLY A 672 1.69 -23.35 19.70
N LEU A 673 2.87 -23.88 20.09
CA LEU A 673 4.09 -23.75 19.30
C LEU A 673 4.00 -24.58 18.01
N LEU A 674 4.44 -24.02 16.90
CA LEU A 674 4.38 -24.61 15.56
C LEU A 674 5.74 -24.66 14.89
N TRP A 675 5.88 -25.61 13.98
CA TRP A 675 6.93 -25.66 12.97
C TRP A 675 6.32 -26.02 11.61
N SER A 676 6.97 -25.57 10.53
CA SER A 676 6.69 -26.04 9.17
C SER A 676 7.95 -26.01 8.31
N PHE A 677 8.02 -26.97 7.39
CA PHE A 677 8.88 -26.92 6.21
C PHE A 677 7.98 -26.81 4.98
N SER A 678 8.24 -25.88 4.08
CA SER A 678 7.51 -25.75 2.82
C SER A 678 8.43 -25.48 1.64
N ALA A 679 7.93 -25.74 0.44
CA ALA A 679 8.49 -25.30 -0.82
C ALA A 679 7.43 -24.47 -1.56
N ASP A 680 7.78 -23.23 -1.91
CA ASP A 680 7.03 -22.38 -2.82
C ASP A 680 7.75 -22.41 -4.18
N TYR A 681 7.00 -22.60 -5.28
CA TYR A 681 7.49 -22.41 -6.65
C TYR A 681 6.58 -21.41 -7.36
N LEU A 682 7.14 -20.32 -7.88
CA LEU A 682 6.43 -19.28 -8.63
C LEU A 682 7.04 -19.12 -10.01
N VAL A 683 6.18 -19.16 -11.03
CA VAL A 683 6.51 -18.62 -12.36
C VAL A 683 5.75 -17.32 -12.55
N PHE A 684 6.44 -16.28 -13.01
CA PHE A 684 5.94 -14.91 -13.12
C PHE A 684 6.32 -14.37 -14.50
N GLY A 685 5.32 -13.96 -15.29
CA GLY A 685 5.49 -13.38 -16.62
C GLY A 685 5.21 -11.88 -16.60
N THR A 686 6.08 -11.10 -17.22
CA THR A 686 5.90 -9.65 -17.44
C THR A 686 5.96 -9.35 -18.93
N GLU A 687 4.98 -8.61 -19.43
CA GLU A 687 4.88 -8.22 -20.84
C GLU A 687 5.38 -6.78 -20.99
N PHE A 688 6.57 -6.60 -21.55
CA PHE A 688 7.17 -5.28 -21.74
C PHE A 688 6.71 -4.69 -23.07
N GLU A 689 6.37 -3.40 -23.05
CA GLU A 689 5.92 -2.67 -24.24
C GLU A 689 6.54 -1.28 -24.30
N GLY A 690 7.41 -1.07 -25.29
CA GLY A 690 7.82 0.26 -25.73
C GLY A 690 9.08 0.32 -26.60
N PRO A 691 9.44 1.51 -27.08
CA PRO A 691 10.43 1.70 -28.13
C PRO A 691 11.89 1.55 -27.66
N SER A 692 12.14 1.36 -26.36
CA SER A 692 13.48 1.09 -25.82
C SER A 692 13.79 -0.41 -25.69
N SER A 693 12.77 -1.27 -25.68
CA SER A 693 12.91 -2.72 -25.75
C SER A 693 12.90 -3.25 -27.20
N CYS A 694 12.68 -2.35 -28.18
CA CYS A 694 12.78 -2.60 -29.62
C CYS A 694 14.00 -1.88 -30.20
N LEU A 695 14.97 -2.61 -30.77
CA LEU A 695 15.99 -1.99 -31.63
C LEU A 695 15.33 -1.43 -32.91
N ASP A 696 15.90 -0.34 -33.42
CA ASP A 696 15.47 0.38 -34.65
C ASP A 696 14.00 0.83 -34.72
N GLY A 697 13.34 1.02 -33.57
CA GLY A 697 12.05 1.74 -33.50
C GLY A 697 10.88 1.02 -34.17
N ALA A 698 10.96 -0.31 -34.30
CA ALA A 698 9.84 -1.14 -34.74
C ALA A 698 8.64 -0.97 -33.79
N LEU A 699 7.43 -0.81 -34.36
CA LEU A 699 6.19 -0.56 -33.61
C LEU A 699 5.50 -1.84 -33.12
N ASP A 700 5.93 -3.01 -33.60
CA ASP A 700 5.35 -4.32 -33.31
C ASP A 700 6.39 -5.25 -32.66
N CYS A 701 6.91 -4.88 -31.48
CA CYS A 701 7.77 -5.77 -30.68
C CYS A 701 7.24 -5.89 -29.24
N PHE A 702 7.11 -7.13 -28.76
CA PHE A 702 6.53 -7.50 -27.46
C PHE A 702 7.50 -8.41 -26.68
N PRO A 703 8.62 -7.87 -26.15
CA PRO A 703 9.59 -8.64 -25.41
C PRO A 703 9.00 -9.17 -24.10
N SER A 704 9.04 -10.49 -23.90
CA SER A 704 8.52 -11.12 -22.69
C SER A 704 9.61 -11.32 -21.63
N GLY A 705 9.27 -11.05 -20.38
CA GLY A 705 10.04 -11.44 -19.20
C GLY A 705 9.44 -12.66 -18.54
N ILE A 706 10.24 -13.67 -18.25
CA ILE A 706 9.87 -14.83 -17.43
C ILE A 706 10.82 -14.89 -16.25
N ASP A 707 10.27 -14.76 -15.05
CA ASP A 707 10.96 -14.79 -13.77
C ASP A 707 10.47 -16.01 -12.96
N ARG A 708 11.40 -16.81 -12.45
CA ARG A 708 11.14 -18.10 -11.80
C ARG A 708 11.78 -18.10 -10.43
N TYR A 709 10.96 -18.34 -9.41
CA TYR A 709 11.38 -18.39 -8.02
C TYR A 709 11.14 -19.80 -7.50
N PHE A 710 12.19 -20.44 -6.99
CA PHE A 710 12.07 -21.64 -6.16
C PHE A 710 12.54 -21.30 -4.74
N ARG A 711 11.74 -21.66 -3.74
CA ARG A 711 11.98 -21.27 -2.36
C ARG A 711 11.70 -22.44 -1.43
N GLY A 712 12.74 -22.98 -0.80
CA GLY A 712 12.58 -23.83 0.39
C GLY A 712 12.48 -22.95 1.64
N MET A 713 11.56 -23.23 2.55
CA MET A 713 11.37 -22.46 3.79
C MET A 713 11.29 -23.38 5.01
N PHE A 714 11.91 -22.95 6.11
CA PHE A 714 11.59 -23.42 7.45
C PHE A 714 11.04 -22.26 8.29
N GLN A 715 9.89 -22.48 8.94
CA GLN A 715 9.25 -21.49 9.81
C GLN A 715 8.94 -22.09 11.18
N ALA A 716 9.17 -21.29 12.23
CA ALA A 716 8.69 -21.55 13.58
C ALA A 716 7.70 -20.47 13.98
N GLY A 717 6.64 -20.83 14.70
CA GLY A 717 5.58 -19.89 15.06
C GLY A 717 4.79 -20.26 16.30
N TYR A 718 3.90 -19.37 16.70
CA TYR A 718 3.00 -19.55 17.83
C TYR A 718 1.55 -19.26 17.42
N ARG A 719 0.63 -20.14 17.80
CA ARG A 719 -0.79 -20.06 17.47
C ARG A 719 -1.64 -20.14 18.73
N TYR A 720 -2.40 -19.09 18.98
CA TYR A 720 -3.38 -19.00 20.06
C TYR A 720 -4.77 -19.46 19.60
N ARG A 721 -5.56 -20.02 20.52
CA ARG A 721 -6.89 -20.62 20.29
C ARG A 721 -7.84 -20.34 21.45
#